data_AF-A0A7J7PY00-F1
#
_entry.id   AF-A0A7J7PY00-F1
#
_cell.length_a   1.000
_cell.length_b   1.000
_cell.length_c   1.000
_cell.angle_alpha   90.00
_cell.angle_beta   90.00
_cell.angle_gamma   90.00
#
_symmetry.space_group_name_H-M   'P 1'
#
loop_
_entity.id
_entity.type
_entity.pdbx_description
1 polymer ?
#
loop_
_entity_poly.entity_id
_entity_poly.type
_entity_poly.pdbx_seq_one_letter_code
_entity_poly.pdbx_strand_id
1 'polypeptide(L)'
;MLMLGDAGDAAAQLLVTAVVLGRGQKQRDKIFLAAGNTVRGITKKGKEFFRFNSALTEAIAHLRVADSHIWAGCQYVHNHFIEGADKGLYMAPDRITATELLPLGPGASEWLPVVACRDCCVRIMGRDGRPLFEVATGSPPTAVSVRELLYGCQDGRLVQLLVDAGTVRQGFVIAGQSSSGDVRAAVTAIHCGADYSKTGCADIVLGREDGSLEVWDVDRQGQPQLVVTTQLTESITSVDGGYITSPASPDIIVHTFTGKVIAFASHPGAMVMAAAAEQRALKPMGSIGRPPPQHDLVAALNARIAKENAELAELRAKVAKERERYAANQTASLGASQAVVDVRHRLTLQPQDGCFVLYVEAAVSLFSLALQSTVPLTLLDLPGSVAILSRSPPDAAAGNATLATYSESVSSLAILHDSLLAAATEAKQRVSISFKLHPAALQHCCGRLWPQLEAQRGHARRRKLAAALQELQVQEGGDASVLAPEYRRMLSNRSGGNSTGGPAQGDDIAADQQQGSAGKEAFKQLFRDFSRFASGGQSAGVKQAQSGLEKLLRGGPAGCESSGHIAPHGGSLVDLMVREKDHKRALVDSCHHKQECSDRNACDVELLTVGGFSPLDGFMNKEAYEHVVEHMRLPGSNLLLGLPVVMDTNSEAVAEGQRVLLTYKGQDLAVLEVESKWLPNKALETKQCYGTTSLEHPGTLMVATERGKYYIGGKLHGLDLPQRVFPCATPAHVRADLPSDTDVVAFQCRNPVHRAHYELFTRALHAPNVRPGAVCLVHPTCGPTQDDDIPGIVRYHTYEVLKREIDNPNIRWAYLPYSMHMAGPREAIQHMIIRKNYGCTHFIVGRDMAGSKSSLTGEDFYGMYDAQEFAIKHAPELGMQAVPSLDVVYTEEAGYVTAADAKQQGLHVKKLSGTKFRQMLRGGEDIPEWFAFKSVVGVLREHAQHKSS
;
A
#
# COMPACT_ATOMS: atom_id res chain seq x y z
N MET A 1 8.15 12.22 -24.91
CA MET A 1 8.73 12.70 -26.19
C MET A 1 8.02 13.97 -26.63
N LEU A 2 8.75 15.08 -26.81
CA LEU A 2 8.18 16.30 -27.35
C LEU A 2 8.17 16.22 -28.89
N MET A 3 6.98 16.15 -29.48
CA MET A 3 6.78 16.23 -30.92
C MET A 3 6.80 17.72 -31.32
N LEU A 4 7.64 18.11 -32.26
CA LEU A 4 7.67 19.47 -32.81
C LEU A 4 7.08 19.46 -34.22
N GLY A 5 5.89 20.05 -34.40
CA GLY A 5 5.35 20.33 -35.73
C GLY A 5 3.99 21.01 -35.71
N ASP A 6 3.92 22.17 -36.36
CA ASP A 6 2.67 22.83 -36.76
C ASP A 6 1.85 21.91 -37.67
N ALA A 7 0.53 21.98 -37.52
CA ALA A 7 -0.44 21.29 -38.36
C ALA A 7 -0.33 21.80 -39.80
N GLY A 8 0.47 21.14 -40.65
CA GLY A 8 0.63 21.59 -42.03
C GLY A 8 1.27 20.62 -43.01
N ASP A 9 2.32 19.87 -42.63
CA ASP A 9 3.05 19.04 -43.61
C ASP A 9 3.27 17.60 -43.13
N ALA A 10 2.70 16.65 -43.88
CA ALA A 10 2.82 15.21 -43.70
C ALA A 10 4.18 14.67 -44.19
N ALA A 11 5.28 15.38 -43.90
CA ALA A 11 6.63 14.84 -44.04
C ALA A 11 6.98 14.05 -42.77
N ALA A 12 7.51 12.84 -42.93
CA ALA A 12 7.89 11.93 -41.85
C ALA A 12 8.53 12.68 -40.66
N GLN A 13 7.77 12.85 -39.58
CA GLN A 13 8.22 13.57 -38.39
C GLN A 13 9.40 12.81 -37.77
N LEU A 14 10.61 13.37 -37.90
CA LEU A 14 11.83 12.76 -37.38
C LEU A 14 11.84 12.81 -35.85
N LEU A 15 12.20 11.68 -35.24
CA LEU A 15 12.27 11.49 -33.80
C LEU A 15 13.40 12.34 -33.20
N VAL A 16 13.10 13.08 -32.12
CA VAL A 16 14.12 13.81 -31.35
C VAL A 16 14.93 12.79 -30.56
N THR A 17 16.23 12.69 -30.89
CA THR A 17 17.15 11.69 -30.34
C THR A 17 18.01 12.24 -29.20
N ALA A 18 18.28 13.55 -29.20
CA ALA A 18 19.05 14.21 -28.15
C ALA A 18 18.55 15.63 -27.91
N VAL A 19 18.58 16.05 -26.65
CA VAL A 19 18.32 17.43 -26.21
C VAL A 19 19.41 17.81 -25.21
N VAL A 20 20.05 18.95 -25.43
CA VAL A 20 21.08 19.48 -24.52
C VAL A 20 20.97 20.98 -24.36
N LEU A 21 21.34 21.46 -23.18
CA LEU A 21 21.60 22.87 -22.95
C LEU A 21 22.98 23.22 -23.51
N GLY A 22 23.09 24.36 -24.18
CA GLY A 22 24.38 24.88 -24.64
C GLY A 22 25.32 25.19 -23.47
N ARG A 23 26.57 24.74 -23.58
CA ARG A 23 27.65 25.08 -22.64
C ARG A 23 28.42 26.30 -23.13
N GLY A 24 29.16 26.94 -22.22
CA GLY A 24 29.87 28.19 -22.50
C GLY A 24 29.04 29.44 -22.18
N GLN A 25 29.69 30.59 -22.04
CA GLN A 25 29.04 31.81 -21.51
C GLN A 25 27.92 32.34 -22.41
N LYS A 26 28.06 32.21 -23.74
CA LYS A 26 27.14 32.80 -24.72
C LYS A 26 25.89 31.95 -24.97
N GLN A 27 25.86 30.71 -24.49
CA GLN A 27 24.84 29.73 -24.87
C GLN A 27 24.10 29.08 -23.69
N ARG A 28 24.33 29.52 -22.45
CA ARG A 28 23.70 28.93 -21.24
C ARG A 28 22.17 28.96 -21.25
N ASP A 29 21.54 29.80 -22.06
CA ASP A 29 20.07 29.92 -22.18
C ASP A 29 19.52 29.35 -23.51
N LYS A 30 20.36 28.65 -24.27
CA LYS A 30 20.04 28.05 -25.58
C LYS A 30 19.91 26.55 -25.44
N ILE A 31 18.86 26.01 -26.04
CA ILE A 31 18.57 24.58 -26.09
C ILE A 31 18.90 24.11 -27.49
N PHE A 32 19.63 23.00 -27.60
CA PHE A 32 19.92 22.34 -28.87
C PHE A 32 19.30 20.96 -28.88
N LEU A 33 18.70 20.58 -30.01
CA LEU A 33 18.09 19.28 -30.20
C LEU A 33 18.53 18.65 -31.52
N ALA A 34 18.67 17.34 -31.52
CA ALA A 34 18.95 16.55 -32.72
C ALA A 34 17.71 15.74 -33.12
N ALA A 35 17.40 15.69 -34.41
CA ALA A 35 16.41 14.81 -34.99
C ALA A 35 16.91 14.33 -36.37
N GLY A 36 17.09 13.01 -36.52
CA GLY A 36 17.82 12.47 -37.65
C GLY A 36 19.24 13.06 -37.73
N ASN A 37 19.55 13.74 -38.83
CA ASN A 37 20.88 14.34 -39.06
C ASN A 37 20.88 15.86 -38.86
N THR A 38 19.77 16.41 -38.36
CA THR A 38 19.57 17.84 -38.18
C THR A 38 19.69 18.24 -36.72
N VAL A 39 20.49 19.27 -36.45
CA VAL A 39 20.57 19.96 -35.16
C VAL A 39 19.82 21.29 -35.24
N ARG A 40 18.91 21.53 -34.30
CA ARG A 40 18.16 22.80 -34.18
C ARG A 40 18.51 23.47 -32.85
N GLY A 41 18.77 24.77 -32.89
CA GLY A 41 18.94 25.60 -31.71
C GLY A 41 17.70 26.46 -31.47
N ILE A 42 17.18 26.37 -30.25
CA ILE A 42 15.96 27.03 -29.80
C ILE A 42 16.29 27.89 -28.58
N THR A 43 15.76 29.11 -28.56
CA THR A 43 15.86 29.99 -27.40
C THR A 43 14.93 29.53 -26.29
N LYS A 44 15.16 29.96 -25.04
CA LYS A 44 14.23 29.72 -23.92
C LYS A 44 12.76 30.13 -24.17
N LYS A 45 12.49 30.98 -25.17
CA LYS A 45 11.15 31.42 -25.58
C LYS A 45 10.52 30.55 -26.68
N GLY A 46 11.17 29.46 -27.09
CA GLY A 46 10.69 28.58 -28.15
C GLY A 46 11.02 29.03 -29.58
N LYS A 47 11.67 30.19 -29.78
CA LYS A 47 12.07 30.65 -31.11
C LYS A 47 13.31 29.90 -31.59
N GLU A 48 13.24 29.26 -32.75
CA GLU A 48 14.40 28.71 -33.46
C GLU A 48 15.33 29.85 -33.92
N PHE A 49 16.62 29.71 -33.62
CA PHE A 49 17.66 30.66 -34.01
C PHE A 49 18.79 30.01 -34.81
N PHE A 50 18.83 28.67 -34.84
CA PHE A 50 19.90 27.90 -35.47
C PHE A 50 19.32 26.61 -36.05
N ARG A 51 19.80 26.23 -37.23
CA ARG A 51 19.52 24.94 -37.88
C ARG A 51 20.76 24.52 -38.63
N PHE A 52 21.19 23.29 -38.41
CA PHE A 52 22.35 22.68 -39.05
C PHE A 52 21.97 21.28 -39.52
N ASN A 53 22.10 21.04 -40.82
CA ASN A 53 21.93 19.71 -41.40
C ASN A 53 23.32 19.12 -41.62
N SER A 54 23.67 18.10 -40.85
CA SER A 54 24.94 17.40 -41.02
C SER A 54 24.89 16.48 -42.25
N ALA A 55 26.05 16.25 -42.87
CA ALA A 55 26.22 15.28 -43.95
C ALA A 55 26.47 13.85 -43.42
N LEU A 56 26.16 13.59 -42.14
CA LEU A 56 26.34 12.27 -41.53
C LEU A 56 25.40 11.26 -42.20
N THR A 57 25.85 10.02 -42.34
CA THR A 57 25.04 8.93 -42.91
C THR A 57 24.09 8.31 -41.89
N GLU A 58 24.45 8.41 -40.60
CA GLU A 58 23.68 7.88 -39.48
C GLU A 58 22.98 8.99 -38.71
N ALA A 59 21.80 8.68 -38.16
CA ALA A 59 21.09 9.56 -37.25
C ALA A 59 21.96 9.90 -36.02
N ILE A 60 21.98 11.18 -35.65
CA ILE A 60 22.64 11.65 -34.45
C ILE A 60 21.90 11.07 -33.25
N ALA A 61 22.57 10.29 -32.40
CA ALA A 61 22.02 9.70 -31.18
C ALA A 61 22.43 10.48 -29.92
N HIS A 62 23.60 11.11 -29.94
CA HIS A 62 24.15 11.89 -28.85
C HIS A 62 24.60 13.25 -29.37
N LEU A 63 24.31 14.31 -28.61
CA LEU A 63 24.65 15.68 -28.99
C LEU A 63 25.29 16.38 -27.81
N ARG A 64 26.39 17.10 -28.04
CA ARG A 64 26.98 18.04 -27.08
C ARG A 64 27.33 19.33 -27.78
N VAL A 65 26.98 20.45 -27.16
CA VAL A 65 27.20 21.79 -27.74
C VAL A 65 27.87 22.66 -26.69
N ALA A 66 29.01 23.24 -27.05
CA ALA A 66 29.70 24.23 -26.25
C ALA A 66 30.20 25.36 -27.15
N ASP A 67 29.70 26.58 -26.92
CA ASP A 67 30.00 27.74 -27.76
C ASP A 67 29.83 27.44 -29.27
N SER A 68 30.84 27.63 -30.10
CA SER A 68 30.74 27.35 -31.56
C SER A 68 30.94 25.89 -31.93
N HIS A 69 31.16 25.00 -30.96
CA HIS A 69 31.49 23.59 -31.18
C HIS A 69 30.27 22.69 -31.00
N ILE A 70 30.11 21.75 -31.92
CA ILE A 70 29.07 20.71 -31.87
C ILE A 70 29.77 19.35 -32.00
N TRP A 71 29.58 18.50 -31.01
CA TRP A 71 29.96 17.09 -31.07
C TRP A 71 28.71 16.25 -31.25
N ALA A 72 28.68 15.48 -32.34
CA ALA A 72 27.57 14.62 -32.72
C ALA A 72 28.01 13.16 -32.70
N GLY A 73 27.45 12.38 -31.79
CA GLY A 73 27.61 10.92 -31.75
C GLY A 73 26.45 10.22 -32.45
N CYS A 74 26.76 9.36 -33.40
CA CYS A 74 25.86 8.41 -34.07
C CYS A 74 25.99 7.03 -33.39
N GLN A 75 25.77 5.92 -34.11
CA GLN A 75 25.97 4.59 -33.52
C GLN A 75 27.46 4.25 -33.41
N TYR A 76 28.26 4.50 -34.44
CA TYR A 76 29.70 4.19 -34.44
C TYR A 76 30.59 5.41 -34.65
N VAL A 77 29.98 6.52 -35.05
CA VAL A 77 30.71 7.73 -35.44
C VAL A 77 30.54 8.80 -34.37
N HIS A 78 31.65 9.44 -33.96
CA HIS A 78 31.63 10.66 -33.16
C HIS A 78 32.31 11.78 -33.94
N ASN A 79 31.52 12.75 -34.42
CA ASN A 79 32.01 13.83 -35.27
C ASN A 79 32.05 15.17 -34.55
N HIS A 80 33.03 16.00 -34.90
CA HIS A 80 33.20 17.36 -34.38
C HIS A 80 32.99 18.40 -35.47
N PHE A 81 32.08 19.32 -35.22
CA PHE A 81 31.82 20.48 -36.07
C PHE A 81 32.16 21.77 -35.32
N ILE A 82 32.68 22.75 -36.06
CA ILE A 82 32.86 24.13 -35.56
C ILE A 82 32.16 25.05 -36.55
N GLU A 83 31.19 25.82 -36.08
CA GLU A 83 30.38 26.72 -36.92
C GLU A 83 29.73 26.01 -38.13
N GLY A 84 29.40 24.72 -37.97
CA GLY A 84 28.81 23.87 -39.01
C GLY A 84 29.82 23.26 -40.00
N ALA A 85 31.11 23.60 -39.91
CA ALA A 85 32.16 22.96 -40.70
C ALA A 85 32.71 21.72 -39.99
N ASP A 86 32.89 20.62 -40.74
CA ASP A 86 33.50 19.39 -40.23
C ASP A 86 34.98 19.62 -39.86
N LYS A 87 35.39 19.15 -38.67
CA LYS A 87 36.75 19.25 -38.17
C LYS A 87 37.43 17.91 -37.93
N GLY A 88 36.67 16.85 -37.73
CA GLY A 88 37.27 15.59 -37.32
C GLY A 88 36.22 14.57 -36.91
N LEU A 89 36.48 13.35 -37.36
CA LEU A 89 35.65 12.18 -37.18
C LEU A 89 36.43 11.13 -36.40
N TYR A 90 35.79 10.56 -35.37
CA TYR A 90 36.25 9.34 -34.73
C TYR A 90 35.29 8.20 -35.05
N MET A 91 35.82 7.07 -35.52
CA MET A 91 35.06 5.83 -35.68
C MET A 91 35.37 4.93 -34.49
N ALA A 92 34.36 4.71 -33.66
CA ALA A 92 34.45 3.82 -32.51
C ALA A 92 34.51 2.35 -32.97
N PRO A 93 35.31 1.50 -32.29
CA PRO A 93 35.39 0.07 -32.59
C PRO A 93 34.06 -0.68 -32.38
N ASP A 94 33.20 -0.16 -31.50
CA ASP A 94 31.88 -0.68 -31.19
C ASP A 94 30.92 0.49 -30.90
N ARG A 95 29.64 0.17 -30.72
CA ARG A 95 28.56 1.13 -30.59
C ARG A 95 28.80 2.10 -29.44
N ILE A 96 28.69 3.40 -29.73
CA ILE A 96 28.70 4.48 -28.76
C ILE A 96 27.42 4.38 -27.92
N THR A 97 27.58 4.40 -26.60
CA THR A 97 26.49 4.26 -25.62
C THR A 97 26.19 5.57 -24.90
N ALA A 98 27.21 6.39 -24.68
CA ALA A 98 27.07 7.71 -24.09
C ALA A 98 28.25 8.61 -24.50
N THR A 99 28.00 9.92 -24.52
CA THR A 99 29.05 10.93 -24.76
C THR A 99 28.95 12.03 -23.72
N GLU A 100 30.06 12.66 -23.36
CA GLU A 100 30.03 13.86 -22.53
C GLU A 100 31.19 14.83 -22.81
N LEU A 101 31.17 16.04 -22.23
CA LEU A 101 32.25 17.03 -22.38
C LEU A 101 32.94 17.33 -21.06
N LEU A 102 34.18 16.86 -20.90
CA LEU A 102 35.02 17.15 -19.74
C LEU A 102 35.65 18.57 -19.89
N PRO A 103 35.37 19.52 -18.97
CA PRO A 103 35.99 20.84 -19.00
C PRO A 103 37.45 20.79 -18.54
N LEU A 104 38.33 21.49 -19.26
CA LEU A 104 39.72 21.70 -18.81
C LEU A 104 39.81 22.89 -17.86
N GLY A 105 39.29 22.73 -16.65
CA GLY A 105 39.37 23.69 -15.55
C GLY A 105 38.12 24.56 -15.30
N PRO A 106 38.12 25.39 -14.23
CA PRO A 106 36.97 26.21 -13.87
C PRO A 106 36.68 27.28 -14.93
N GLY A 107 35.49 27.27 -15.52
CA GLY A 107 35.10 28.22 -16.56
C GLY A 107 35.74 27.98 -17.93
N ALA A 108 36.22 26.76 -18.18
CA ALA A 108 36.94 26.38 -19.40
C ALA A 108 36.21 26.77 -20.70
N SER A 109 36.97 27.35 -21.63
CA SER A 109 36.61 27.47 -23.05
C SER A 109 36.98 26.22 -23.86
N GLU A 110 37.72 25.30 -23.24
CA GLU A 110 38.21 24.07 -23.86
C GLU A 110 37.58 22.84 -23.21
N TRP A 111 37.20 21.90 -24.07
CA TRP A 111 36.44 20.71 -23.71
C TRP A 111 37.08 19.48 -24.35
N LEU A 112 37.23 18.41 -23.57
CA LEU A 112 37.61 17.09 -24.07
C LEU A 112 36.36 16.21 -24.19
N PRO A 113 36.02 15.71 -25.39
CA PRO A 113 34.93 14.76 -25.53
C PRO A 113 35.25 13.46 -24.82
N VAL A 114 34.29 12.92 -24.09
CA VAL A 114 34.33 11.59 -23.51
C VAL A 114 33.36 10.72 -24.30
N VAL A 115 33.84 9.58 -24.80
CA VAL A 115 33.07 8.64 -25.62
C VAL A 115 33.07 7.28 -24.93
N ALA A 116 31.91 6.86 -24.45
CA ALA A 116 31.69 5.54 -23.88
C ALA A 116 31.17 4.59 -24.97
N CYS A 117 31.72 3.38 -25.02
CA CYS A 117 31.45 2.41 -26.07
C CYS A 117 31.11 1.03 -25.47
N ARG A 118 30.33 0.24 -26.21
CA ARG A 118 29.85 -1.08 -25.78
C ARG A 118 30.97 -2.12 -25.64
N ASP A 119 32.13 -1.88 -26.21
CA ASP A 119 33.37 -2.66 -26.06
C ASP A 119 34.03 -2.53 -24.67
N CYS A 120 33.25 -2.16 -23.65
CA CYS A 120 33.70 -1.98 -22.26
C CYS A 120 34.82 -0.95 -22.12
N CYS A 121 34.76 0.13 -22.90
CA CYS A 121 35.75 1.21 -22.85
C CYS A 121 35.11 2.59 -22.72
N VAL A 122 35.75 3.44 -21.91
CA VAL A 122 35.52 4.90 -21.89
C VAL A 122 36.76 5.58 -22.46
N ARG A 123 36.57 6.38 -23.49
CA ARG A 123 37.65 7.06 -24.23
C ARG A 123 37.58 8.56 -24.01
N ILE A 124 38.68 9.14 -23.55
CA ILE A 124 38.82 10.60 -23.43
C ILE A 124 39.53 11.08 -24.69
N MET A 125 38.84 11.84 -25.51
CA MET A 125 39.29 12.26 -26.83
C MET A 125 40.14 13.52 -26.75
N GLY A 126 41.22 13.52 -27.53
CA GLY A 126 42.08 14.66 -27.75
C GLY A 126 41.54 15.61 -28.81
N ARG A 127 42.24 16.74 -28.94
CA ARG A 127 41.89 17.80 -29.89
C ARG A 127 42.03 17.38 -31.35
N ASP A 128 42.86 16.37 -31.62
CA ASP A 128 43.10 15.78 -32.94
C ASP A 128 42.06 14.72 -33.33
N GLY A 129 41.04 14.51 -32.48
CA GLY A 129 40.00 13.50 -32.71
C GLY A 129 40.43 12.07 -32.38
N ARG A 130 41.61 11.88 -31.74
CA ARG A 130 42.10 10.56 -31.31
C ARG A 130 41.95 10.37 -29.80
N PRO A 131 41.78 9.14 -29.29
CA PRO A 131 41.75 8.91 -27.84
C PRO A 131 43.09 9.29 -27.21
N LEU A 132 43.06 10.18 -26.20
CA LEU A 132 44.19 10.45 -25.30
C LEU A 132 44.33 9.32 -24.27
N PHE A 133 43.19 8.87 -23.77
CA PHE A 133 43.10 7.78 -22.79
C PHE A 133 41.99 6.83 -23.19
N GLU A 134 42.25 5.54 -22.98
CA GLU A 134 41.28 4.47 -23.10
C GLU A 134 41.23 3.71 -21.78
N VAL A 135 40.06 3.71 -21.15
CA VAL A 135 39.85 3.13 -19.83
C VAL A 135 38.94 1.92 -19.96
N ALA A 136 39.48 0.74 -19.65
CA ALA A 136 38.70 -0.49 -19.59
C ALA A 136 37.76 -0.46 -18.38
N THR A 137 36.48 -0.72 -18.61
CA THR A 137 35.42 -0.63 -17.58
C THR A 137 35.00 -1.98 -17.02
N GLY A 138 35.32 -3.08 -17.70
CA GLY A 138 34.94 -4.45 -17.30
C GLY A 138 33.47 -4.82 -17.52
N SER A 139 32.62 -3.85 -17.87
CA SER A 139 31.22 -4.03 -18.31
C SER A 139 30.86 -2.85 -19.23
N PRO A 140 29.97 -3.01 -20.22
CA PRO A 140 29.60 -1.91 -21.12
C PRO A 140 29.12 -0.67 -20.33
N PRO A 141 29.78 0.49 -20.47
CA PRO A 141 29.31 1.74 -19.89
C PRO A 141 28.02 2.19 -20.58
N THR A 142 27.04 2.65 -19.81
CA THR A 142 25.70 3.03 -20.28
C THR A 142 25.35 4.48 -19.98
N ALA A 143 26.06 5.13 -19.06
CA ALA A 143 25.90 6.55 -18.74
C ALA A 143 27.25 7.17 -18.37
N VAL A 144 27.43 8.46 -18.64
CA VAL A 144 28.62 9.25 -18.27
C VAL A 144 28.21 10.64 -17.77
N SER A 145 28.86 11.11 -16.71
CA SER A 145 28.76 12.47 -16.16
C SER A 145 30.16 13.02 -15.87
N VAL A 146 30.35 14.35 -15.82
CA VAL A 146 31.69 14.98 -15.85
C VAL A 146 31.95 16.07 -14.80
N ARG A 147 31.02 16.36 -13.88
CA ARG A 147 31.37 17.23 -12.75
C ARG A 147 32.42 16.55 -11.87
N GLU A 148 32.21 15.27 -11.65
CA GLU A 148 33.23 14.27 -11.38
C GLU A 148 33.13 13.31 -12.56
N LEU A 149 34.23 12.93 -13.21
CA LEU A 149 34.13 12.03 -14.37
C LEU A 149 33.66 10.65 -13.86
N LEU A 150 32.37 10.39 -14.02
CA LEU A 150 31.70 9.20 -13.55
C LEU A 150 31.17 8.44 -14.76
N TYR A 151 31.31 7.12 -14.74
CA TYR A 151 30.61 6.25 -15.67
C TYR A 151 29.82 5.18 -14.92
N GLY A 152 28.62 4.92 -15.42
CA GLY A 152 27.74 3.86 -14.96
C GLY A 152 27.75 2.71 -15.96
N CYS A 153 27.64 1.48 -15.48
CA CYS A 153 27.74 0.28 -16.29
C CYS A 153 26.41 -0.48 -16.38
N GLN A 154 26.34 -1.35 -17.39
CA GLN A 154 25.24 -2.28 -17.61
C GLN A 154 25.00 -3.24 -16.44
N ASP A 155 26.04 -3.60 -15.70
CA ASP A 155 25.96 -4.46 -14.51
C ASP A 155 25.66 -3.69 -13.20
N GLY A 156 25.26 -2.43 -13.31
CA GLY A 156 24.83 -1.60 -12.19
C GLY A 156 25.94 -0.90 -11.42
N ARG A 157 27.23 -1.14 -11.76
CA ARG A 157 28.36 -0.42 -11.16
C ARG A 157 28.37 1.05 -11.55
N LEU A 158 28.83 1.90 -10.63
CA LEU A 158 29.26 3.28 -10.90
C LEU A 158 30.72 3.43 -10.51
N VAL A 159 31.52 4.07 -11.35
CA VAL A 159 32.96 4.25 -11.14
C VAL A 159 33.34 5.70 -11.38
N GLN A 160 34.16 6.24 -10.49
CA GLN A 160 34.80 7.55 -10.66
C GLN A 160 36.15 7.40 -11.37
N LEU A 161 36.43 8.32 -12.30
CA LEU A 161 37.70 8.51 -12.94
C LEU A 161 38.29 9.85 -12.54
N LEU A 162 39.52 9.80 -12.03
CA LEU A 162 40.33 10.96 -11.71
C LEU A 162 41.25 11.21 -12.90
N VAL A 163 41.03 12.31 -13.60
CA VAL A 163 41.76 12.68 -14.82
C VAL A 163 42.74 13.81 -14.51
N ASP A 164 44.02 13.54 -14.72
CA ASP A 164 45.10 14.51 -14.67
C ASP A 164 45.72 14.69 -16.07
N ALA A 165 46.60 15.69 -16.24
CA ALA A 165 47.16 16.08 -17.53
C ALA A 165 47.83 14.94 -18.35
N GLY A 166 48.26 13.86 -17.70
CA GLY A 166 48.90 12.72 -18.35
C GLY A 166 48.47 11.34 -17.84
N THR A 167 47.51 11.26 -16.92
CA THR A 167 47.11 9.99 -16.29
C THR A 167 45.63 9.98 -15.97
N VAL A 168 45.01 8.81 -16.12
CA VAL A 168 43.65 8.55 -15.63
C VAL A 168 43.74 7.45 -14.59
N ARG A 169 43.14 7.68 -13.42
CA ARG A 169 43.13 6.76 -12.28
C ARG A 169 41.70 6.48 -11.85
N GLN A 170 41.45 5.27 -11.36
CA GLN A 170 40.17 4.92 -10.76
C GLN A 170 40.06 5.56 -9.37
N GLY A 171 38.94 6.24 -9.12
CA GLY A 171 38.53 6.73 -7.80
C GLY A 171 37.68 5.68 -7.07
N PHE A 172 36.59 6.12 -6.45
CA PHE A 172 35.67 5.21 -5.78
C PHE A 172 34.86 4.34 -6.77
N VAL A 173 34.30 3.24 -6.25
CA VAL A 173 33.40 2.35 -6.98
C VAL A 173 32.16 2.10 -6.13
N ILE A 174 30.99 2.36 -6.69
CA ILE A 174 29.72 1.84 -6.15
C ILE A 174 29.47 0.50 -6.83
N ALA A 175 29.45 -0.57 -6.02
CA ALA A 175 29.29 -1.93 -6.51
C ALA A 175 27.91 -2.14 -7.18
N GLY A 176 27.89 -3.02 -8.18
CA GLY A 176 26.66 -3.47 -8.85
C GLY A 176 25.84 -4.47 -8.01
N GLN A 177 26.34 -4.83 -6.82
CA GLN A 177 25.62 -5.64 -5.83
C GLN A 177 25.51 -4.85 -4.52
N SER A 178 24.36 -4.93 -3.87
CA SER A 178 24.14 -4.35 -2.55
C SER A 178 24.86 -5.17 -1.46
N SER A 179 24.95 -4.62 -0.24
CA SER A 179 25.46 -5.35 0.92
C SER A 179 24.58 -6.55 1.33
N SER A 180 23.30 -6.55 0.94
CA SER A 180 22.37 -7.68 1.11
C SER A 180 22.54 -8.77 0.03
N GLY A 181 23.37 -8.55 -0.99
CA GLY A 181 23.61 -9.48 -2.09
C GLY A 181 22.71 -9.26 -3.32
N ASP A 182 21.86 -8.22 -3.33
CA ASP A 182 20.95 -7.94 -4.44
C ASP A 182 21.69 -7.29 -5.62
N VAL A 183 21.45 -7.78 -6.83
CA VAL A 183 22.03 -7.23 -8.06
C VAL A 183 21.29 -5.94 -8.45
N ARG A 184 22.02 -4.84 -8.60
CA ARG A 184 21.49 -3.55 -9.04
C ARG A 184 21.32 -3.53 -10.56
N ALA A 185 20.23 -2.93 -11.02
CA ALA A 185 20.02 -2.71 -12.44
C ALA A 185 21.03 -1.73 -13.06
N ALA A 186 21.13 -1.78 -14.40
CA ALA A 186 22.00 -0.92 -15.19
C ALA A 186 21.79 0.56 -14.88
N VAL A 187 22.89 1.31 -14.81
CA VAL A 187 22.85 2.76 -14.62
C VAL A 187 22.49 3.43 -15.94
N THR A 188 21.37 4.15 -15.97
CA THR A 188 20.87 4.81 -17.19
C THR A 188 21.07 6.32 -17.15
N ALA A 189 21.20 6.91 -15.96
CA ALA A 189 21.38 8.33 -15.78
C ALA A 189 22.22 8.64 -14.54
N ILE A 190 23.05 9.68 -14.62
CA ILE A 190 23.92 10.14 -13.54
C ILE A 190 23.82 11.66 -13.48
N HIS A 191 23.54 12.20 -12.29
CA HIS A 191 23.54 13.63 -12.05
C HIS A 191 24.32 13.98 -10.79
N CYS A 192 25.16 15.01 -10.88
CA CYS A 192 25.95 15.53 -9.76
C CYS A 192 25.87 17.06 -9.79
N GLY A 193 24.73 17.65 -9.46
CA GLY A 193 24.49 19.09 -9.65
C GLY A 193 24.32 19.88 -8.37
N ALA A 194 23.87 19.27 -7.29
CA ALA A 194 23.52 19.97 -6.07
C ALA A 194 23.81 19.12 -4.82
N ASP A 195 23.89 19.83 -3.69
CA ASP A 195 23.96 19.27 -2.35
C ASP A 195 22.53 19.15 -1.80
N TYR A 196 21.89 18.01 -2.07
CA TYR A 196 20.54 17.69 -1.61
C TYR A 196 20.53 17.22 -0.14
N SER A 197 21.59 16.52 0.28
CA SER A 197 21.80 16.00 1.63
C SER A 197 22.21 17.09 2.64
N LYS A 198 22.68 18.24 2.14
CA LYS A 198 23.16 19.42 2.91
C LYS A 198 24.44 19.13 3.70
N THR A 199 25.31 18.29 3.15
CA THR A 199 26.58 17.90 3.77
C THR A 199 27.75 18.79 3.37
N GLY A 200 27.52 19.69 2.41
CA GLY A 200 28.49 20.63 1.85
C GLY A 200 29.13 20.15 0.54
N CYS A 201 28.85 18.92 0.11
CA CYS A 201 29.32 18.32 -1.13
C CYS A 201 28.15 18.04 -2.08
N ALA A 202 28.40 18.00 -3.38
CA ALA A 202 27.33 17.65 -4.32
C ALA A 202 27.05 16.14 -4.25
N ASP A 203 25.79 15.75 -4.09
CA ASP A 203 25.41 14.35 -4.08
C ASP A 203 25.49 13.76 -5.50
N ILE A 204 25.60 12.44 -5.55
CA ILE A 204 25.49 11.64 -6.77
C ILE A 204 24.08 11.07 -6.83
N VAL A 205 23.32 11.47 -7.84
CA VAL A 205 21.98 10.95 -8.11
C VAL A 205 22.05 9.97 -9.27
N LEU A 206 21.59 8.75 -9.05
CA LEU A 206 21.59 7.66 -10.03
C LEU A 206 20.17 7.28 -10.41
N GLY A 207 19.91 7.28 -11.71
CA GLY A 207 18.73 6.63 -12.30
C GLY A 207 19.11 5.27 -12.87
N ARG A 208 18.28 4.26 -12.63
CA ARG A 208 18.48 2.89 -13.11
C ARG A 208 17.37 2.44 -14.08
N GLU A 209 17.68 1.39 -14.82
CA GLU A 209 16.77 0.79 -15.83
C GLU A 209 15.52 0.16 -15.20
N ASP A 210 15.60 -0.33 -13.97
CA ASP A 210 14.45 -0.89 -13.26
C ASP A 210 13.54 0.18 -12.63
N GLY A 211 13.90 1.47 -12.74
CA GLY A 211 13.18 2.58 -12.11
C GLY A 211 13.71 2.96 -10.73
N SER A 212 14.77 2.32 -10.22
CA SER A 212 15.42 2.73 -8.98
C SER A 212 16.09 4.11 -9.14
N LEU A 213 15.73 5.04 -8.26
CA LEU A 213 16.38 6.32 -8.06
C LEU A 213 17.16 6.28 -6.74
N GLU A 214 18.47 6.48 -6.81
CA GLU A 214 19.36 6.48 -5.64
C GLU A 214 20.05 7.83 -5.49
N VAL A 215 20.16 8.30 -4.24
CA VAL A 215 20.95 9.50 -3.89
C VAL A 215 22.07 9.06 -2.97
N TRP A 216 23.30 9.39 -3.35
CA TRP A 216 24.51 9.07 -2.63
C TRP A 216 25.22 10.35 -2.20
N ASP A 217 25.39 10.52 -0.90
CA ASP A 217 26.25 11.56 -0.33
C ASP A 217 27.71 11.13 -0.44
N VAL A 218 28.62 12.08 -0.63
CA VAL A 218 30.06 11.80 -0.65
C VAL A 218 30.64 12.36 0.63
N ASP A 219 31.09 11.48 1.51
CA ASP A 219 31.61 11.90 2.80
C ASP A 219 32.91 12.73 2.68
N ARG A 220 33.38 13.27 3.81
CA ARG A 220 34.61 14.10 3.85
C ARG A 220 35.88 13.37 3.40
N GLN A 221 35.85 12.04 3.31
CA GLN A 221 36.95 11.20 2.82
C GLN A 221 36.81 10.85 1.33
N GLY A 222 35.77 11.34 0.66
CA GLY A 222 35.50 11.08 -0.75
C GLY A 222 34.83 9.73 -1.00
N GLN A 223 34.22 9.10 0.02
CA GLN A 223 33.54 7.82 -0.12
C GLN A 223 32.02 8.00 -0.24
N PRO A 224 31.37 7.37 -1.23
CA PRO A 224 29.93 7.47 -1.43
C PRO A 224 29.15 6.65 -0.38
N GLN A 225 28.12 7.24 0.21
CA GLN A 225 27.16 6.62 1.12
C GLN A 225 25.73 6.81 0.63
N LEU A 226 24.94 5.73 0.61
CA LEU A 226 23.55 5.78 0.16
C LEU A 226 22.69 6.53 1.18
N VAL A 227 22.02 7.60 0.74
CA VAL A 227 21.14 8.44 1.57
C VAL A 227 19.69 8.00 1.43
N VAL A 228 19.21 7.88 0.20
CA VAL A 228 17.82 7.51 -0.08
C VAL A 228 17.72 6.68 -1.35
N THR A 229 16.79 5.74 -1.34
CA THR A 229 16.36 5.00 -2.52
C THR A 229 14.85 5.15 -2.70
N THR A 230 14.39 5.24 -3.94
CA THR A 230 12.98 5.26 -4.31
C THR A 230 12.76 4.48 -5.59
N GLN A 231 11.68 3.70 -5.63
CA GLN A 231 11.34 2.85 -6.77
C GLN A 231 10.27 3.50 -7.63
N LEU A 232 10.58 3.75 -8.90
CA LEU A 232 9.61 4.08 -9.94
C LEU A 232 9.14 2.81 -10.67
N THR A 233 8.04 2.94 -11.43
CA THR A 233 7.42 1.79 -12.13
C THR A 233 7.94 1.57 -13.56
N GLU A 234 8.89 2.38 -14.02
CA GLU A 234 9.40 2.41 -15.39
C GLU A 234 10.85 2.91 -15.39
N SER A 235 11.58 2.63 -16.47
CA SER A 235 13.00 2.97 -16.54
C SER A 235 13.23 4.48 -16.48
N ILE A 236 14.25 4.86 -15.70
CA ILE A 236 14.72 6.25 -15.67
C ILE A 236 15.61 6.45 -16.89
N THR A 237 15.38 7.51 -17.65
CA THR A 237 16.14 7.80 -18.89
C THR A 237 17.07 8.99 -18.75
N SER A 238 16.73 9.94 -17.88
CA SER A 238 17.64 11.02 -17.49
C SER A 238 17.27 11.54 -16.11
N VAL A 239 18.26 12.08 -15.44
CA VAL A 239 18.15 12.75 -14.14
C VAL A 239 18.85 14.08 -14.25
N ASP A 240 18.27 15.12 -13.67
CA ASP A 240 18.87 16.43 -13.53
C ASP A 240 18.48 17.07 -12.19
N GLY A 241 19.02 18.26 -11.93
CA GLY A 241 18.78 19.02 -10.72
C GLY A 241 18.40 20.46 -11.02
N GLY A 242 17.53 21.05 -10.21
CA GLY A 242 17.15 22.44 -10.40
C GLY A 242 16.20 22.97 -9.33
N TYR A 243 15.87 24.25 -9.41
CA TYR A 243 14.99 24.93 -8.46
C TYR A 243 13.62 25.11 -9.12
N ILE A 244 12.81 24.05 -9.17
CA ILE A 244 11.54 24.04 -9.91
C ILE A 244 10.37 24.33 -8.97
N THR A 245 10.27 23.59 -7.86
CA THR A 245 9.17 23.73 -6.90
C THR A 245 9.45 24.82 -5.87
N SER A 246 10.72 25.22 -5.69
CA SER A 246 11.13 26.26 -4.75
C SER A 246 12.45 26.92 -5.18
N PRO A 247 12.60 28.24 -5.01
CA PRO A 247 13.88 28.92 -5.21
C PRO A 247 14.88 28.68 -4.06
N ALA A 248 14.42 28.13 -2.93
CA ALA A 248 15.23 27.98 -1.71
C ALA A 248 15.88 26.61 -1.58
N SER A 249 15.44 25.62 -2.36
CA SER A 249 15.89 24.23 -2.26
C SER A 249 15.89 23.60 -3.64
N PRO A 250 16.97 22.89 -4.03
CA PRO A 250 17.00 22.16 -5.28
C PRO A 250 16.12 20.91 -5.20
N ASP A 251 15.58 20.54 -6.35
CA ASP A 251 14.79 19.35 -6.63
C ASP A 251 15.61 18.40 -7.50
N ILE A 252 15.33 17.11 -7.37
CA ILE A 252 15.80 16.09 -8.31
C ILE A 252 14.73 15.92 -9.38
N ILE A 253 15.09 16.12 -10.63
CA ILE A 253 14.20 16.00 -11.78
C ILE A 253 14.51 14.71 -12.51
N VAL A 254 13.49 13.87 -12.67
CA VAL A 254 13.60 12.55 -13.29
C VAL A 254 12.74 12.53 -14.54
N HIS A 255 13.30 12.07 -15.65
CA HIS A 255 12.54 11.77 -16.86
C HIS A 255 12.54 10.27 -17.11
N THR A 256 11.35 9.70 -17.30
CA THR A 256 11.12 8.27 -17.46
C THR A 256 10.86 7.87 -18.92
N PHE A 257 10.89 6.58 -19.22
CA PHE A 257 10.73 6.06 -20.58
C PHE A 257 9.42 6.46 -21.27
N THR A 258 8.27 6.40 -20.57
CA THR A 258 6.99 6.84 -21.14
C THR A 258 6.91 8.36 -21.31
N GLY A 259 7.90 9.10 -20.81
CA GLY A 259 8.02 10.54 -20.97
C GLY A 259 7.53 11.37 -19.79
N LYS A 260 7.30 10.76 -18.61
CA LYS A 260 6.93 11.52 -17.41
C LYS A 260 8.14 12.27 -16.89
N VAL A 261 7.94 13.55 -16.57
CA VAL A 261 8.89 14.39 -15.85
C VAL A 261 8.41 14.51 -14.41
N ILE A 262 9.21 14.03 -13.45
CA ILE A 262 8.87 13.95 -12.03
C ILE A 262 9.88 14.78 -11.25
N ALA A 263 9.39 15.66 -10.37
CA ALA A 263 10.24 16.43 -9.46
C ALA A 263 10.15 15.84 -8.05
N PHE A 264 11.30 15.49 -7.47
CA PHE A 264 11.45 15.10 -6.07
C PHE A 264 11.98 16.31 -5.30
N ALA A 265 11.09 16.91 -4.51
CA ALA A 265 11.37 18.11 -3.75
C ALA A 265 11.73 17.79 -2.29
N SER A 266 12.68 18.51 -1.73
CA SER A 266 13.19 18.30 -0.37
C SER A 266 12.39 19.03 0.73
N HIS A 267 11.30 19.73 0.40
CA HIS A 267 10.53 20.54 1.34
C HIS A 267 9.04 20.10 1.49
N PRO A 268 8.47 20.10 2.71
CA PRO A 268 7.09 19.63 2.97
C PRO A 268 5.97 20.38 2.23
N GLY A 269 6.25 21.60 1.73
CA GLY A 269 5.30 22.45 1.02
C GLY A 269 5.29 22.31 -0.51
N ALA A 270 6.08 21.39 -1.08
CA ALA A 270 6.26 21.26 -2.53
C ALA A 270 4.96 20.90 -3.27
N MET A 271 4.12 20.05 -2.68
CA MET A 271 2.81 19.71 -3.23
C MET A 271 1.87 20.94 -3.33
N VAL A 272 1.97 21.88 -2.38
CA VAL A 272 1.17 23.11 -2.34
C VAL A 272 1.64 24.11 -3.41
N MET A 273 2.96 24.22 -3.60
CA MET A 273 3.56 25.11 -4.62
C MET A 273 3.35 24.58 -6.05
N ALA A 274 3.43 23.26 -6.27
CA ALA A 274 3.18 22.64 -7.58
C ALA A 274 1.75 22.89 -8.06
N ALA A 275 0.77 22.77 -7.16
CA ALA A 275 -0.64 23.07 -7.45
C ALA A 275 -0.89 24.56 -7.75
N ALA A 276 -0.16 25.47 -7.09
CA ALA A 276 -0.21 26.91 -7.36
C ALA A 276 0.54 27.32 -8.65
N ALA A 277 1.58 26.57 -9.05
CA ALA A 277 2.37 26.82 -10.25
C ALA A 277 1.60 26.49 -11.55
N GLU A 278 0.75 25.45 -11.54
CA GLU A 278 -0.13 25.11 -12.66
C GLU A 278 -1.13 26.24 -13.01
N GLN A 279 -1.60 26.99 -12.00
CA GLN A 279 -2.43 28.18 -12.20
C GLN A 279 -1.64 29.40 -12.73
N ARG A 280 -0.32 29.41 -12.57
CA ARG A 280 0.58 30.53 -12.88
C ARG A 280 1.22 30.47 -14.26
N ALA A 281 1.05 29.38 -15.01
CA ALA A 281 1.61 29.16 -16.35
C ALA A 281 1.16 30.18 -17.43
N LEU A 282 0.44 31.25 -17.05
CA LEU A 282 -0.02 32.33 -17.93
C LEU A 282 0.60 33.73 -17.65
N LYS A 283 1.50 33.93 -16.66
CA LYS A 283 2.16 35.25 -16.45
C LYS A 283 3.61 35.19 -15.94
N PRO A 284 4.45 36.21 -16.21
CA PRO A 284 5.88 36.20 -15.88
C PRO A 284 6.15 36.36 -14.37
N MET A 285 7.29 35.81 -13.92
CA MET A 285 7.75 35.80 -12.53
C MET A 285 7.90 37.21 -11.91
N GLY A 286 7.14 37.46 -10.85
CA GLY A 286 7.32 38.57 -9.91
C GLY A 286 6.63 38.25 -8.58
N SER A 287 7.44 38.22 -7.51
CA SER A 287 7.14 38.03 -6.08
C SER A 287 6.48 36.69 -5.60
N ILE A 288 7.17 36.05 -4.64
CA ILE A 288 6.73 34.83 -3.96
C ILE A 288 6.22 35.24 -2.57
N GLY A 289 4.92 35.07 -2.34
CA GLY A 289 4.30 35.17 -1.01
C GLY A 289 4.41 33.87 -0.22
N ARG A 290 4.14 33.97 1.08
CA ARG A 290 4.20 32.88 2.09
C ARG A 290 3.29 31.70 1.69
N PRO A 291 3.65 30.43 1.99
CA PRO A 291 2.83 29.27 1.61
C PRO A 291 1.45 29.31 2.28
N PRO A 292 0.37 28.93 1.58
CA PRO A 292 -0.96 28.82 2.18
C PRO A 292 -1.10 27.60 3.10
N PRO A 293 -2.06 27.58 4.03
CA PRO A 293 -2.28 26.50 5.00
C PRO A 293 -2.75 25.18 4.35
N GLN A 294 -2.53 24.04 5.03
CA GLN A 294 -2.80 22.66 4.60
C GLN A 294 -4.21 22.37 4.03
N HIS A 295 -5.20 23.20 4.34
CA HIS A 295 -6.58 23.05 3.89
C HIS A 295 -6.75 23.27 2.37
N ASP A 296 -5.86 24.03 1.73
CA ASP A 296 -5.95 24.37 0.29
C ASP A 296 -5.44 23.27 -0.66
N LEU A 297 -4.69 22.28 -0.15
CA LEU A 297 -4.09 21.23 -0.97
C LEU A 297 -5.12 20.22 -1.50
N VAL A 298 -6.10 19.86 -0.66
CA VAL A 298 -7.16 18.91 -1.03
C VAL A 298 -8.09 19.53 -2.08
N ALA A 299 -8.33 20.83 -2.00
CA ALA A 299 -9.13 21.57 -2.99
C ALA A 299 -8.45 21.60 -4.35
N ALA A 300 -7.15 21.91 -4.38
CA ALA A 300 -6.39 21.95 -5.63
C ALA A 300 -6.28 20.55 -6.27
N LEU A 301 -6.10 19.49 -5.47
CA LEU A 301 -6.10 18.11 -5.97
C LEU A 301 -7.46 17.72 -6.58
N ASN A 302 -8.57 18.06 -5.92
CA ASN A 302 -9.90 17.78 -6.45
C ASN A 302 -10.20 18.56 -7.74
N ALA A 303 -9.76 19.82 -7.84
CA ALA A 303 -9.90 20.62 -9.05
C ALA A 303 -9.12 20.02 -10.23
N ARG A 304 -7.92 19.49 -9.97
CA ARG A 304 -7.12 18.77 -10.97
C ARG A 304 -7.80 17.48 -11.43
N ILE A 305 -8.31 16.66 -10.51
CA ILE A 305 -9.07 15.44 -10.84
C ILE A 305 -10.28 15.77 -11.72
N ALA A 306 -11.02 16.83 -11.40
CA ALA A 306 -12.18 17.25 -12.20
C ALA A 306 -11.79 17.64 -13.62
N LYS A 307 -10.70 18.42 -13.79
CA LYS A 307 -10.16 18.80 -15.10
C LYS A 307 -9.72 17.57 -15.92
N GLU A 308 -8.98 16.65 -15.30
CA GLU A 308 -8.51 15.42 -15.94
C GLU A 308 -9.68 14.51 -16.37
N ASN A 309 -10.75 14.42 -15.56
CA ASN A 309 -11.96 13.67 -15.92
C ASN A 309 -12.71 14.28 -17.12
N ALA A 310 -12.80 15.61 -17.20
CA ALA A 310 -13.43 16.30 -18.32
C ALA A 310 -12.64 16.07 -19.63
N GLU A 311 -11.31 16.19 -19.58
CA GLU A 311 -10.43 15.92 -20.71
C GLU A 311 -10.54 14.44 -21.16
N LEU A 312 -10.60 13.50 -20.21
CA LEU A 312 -10.78 12.08 -20.49
C LEU A 312 -12.12 11.79 -21.19
N ALA A 313 -13.21 12.45 -20.77
CA ALA A 313 -14.51 12.31 -21.40
C ALA A 313 -14.50 12.82 -22.86
N GLU A 314 -13.88 13.98 -23.10
CA GLU A 314 -13.72 14.55 -24.44
C GLU A 314 -12.88 13.63 -25.34
N LEU A 315 -11.75 13.13 -24.83
CA LEU A 315 -10.88 12.22 -25.56
C LEU A 315 -11.57 10.89 -25.88
N ARG A 316 -12.34 10.32 -24.94
CA ARG A 316 -13.14 9.10 -25.18
C ARG A 316 -14.16 9.31 -26.28
N ALA A 317 -14.86 10.44 -26.30
CA ALA A 317 -15.82 10.77 -27.34
C ALA A 317 -15.15 10.92 -28.72
N LYS A 318 -14.01 11.61 -28.80
CA LYS A 318 -13.21 11.75 -30.03
C LYS A 318 -12.73 10.39 -30.54
N VAL A 319 -12.18 9.55 -29.66
CA VAL A 319 -11.69 8.20 -30.02
C VAL A 319 -12.82 7.29 -30.48
N ALA A 320 -13.99 7.34 -29.84
CA ALA A 320 -15.16 6.56 -30.26
C ALA A 320 -15.61 6.94 -31.68
N LYS A 321 -15.72 8.25 -31.95
CA LYS A 321 -16.07 8.78 -33.28
C LYS A 321 -15.06 8.37 -34.36
N GLU A 322 -13.76 8.45 -34.08
CA GLU A 322 -12.73 8.03 -35.03
C GLU A 322 -12.69 6.50 -35.21
N ARG A 323 -13.01 5.70 -34.18
CA ARG A 323 -13.16 4.23 -34.31
C ARG A 323 -14.34 3.87 -35.22
N GLU A 324 -15.48 4.54 -35.09
CA GLU A 324 -16.63 4.35 -35.99
C GLU A 324 -16.27 4.72 -37.43
N ARG A 325 -15.58 5.85 -37.61
CA ARG A 325 -15.08 6.30 -38.92
C ARG A 325 -14.08 5.30 -39.53
N TYR A 326 -13.17 4.76 -38.72
CA TYR A 326 -12.21 3.75 -39.15
C TYR A 326 -12.89 2.44 -39.55
N ALA A 327 -13.84 1.96 -38.74
CA ALA A 327 -14.62 0.75 -39.02
C ALA A 327 -15.48 0.89 -40.28
N ALA A 328 -16.09 2.06 -40.50
CA ALA A 328 -16.86 2.36 -41.71
C ALA A 328 -16.00 2.36 -43.00
N ASN A 329 -14.69 2.64 -42.86
CA ASN A 329 -13.76 2.73 -43.98
C ASN A 329 -12.94 1.45 -44.23
N GLN A 330 -13.09 0.40 -43.42
CA GLN A 330 -12.37 -0.89 -43.58
C GLN A 330 -12.80 -1.70 -44.82
N THR A 331 -13.92 -1.34 -45.46
CA THR A 331 -14.43 -1.99 -46.68
C THR A 331 -13.79 -1.47 -47.97
N ALA A 332 -13.10 -0.33 -47.93
CA ALA A 332 -12.30 0.15 -49.04
C ALA A 332 -10.87 -0.38 -48.92
N SER A 333 -10.25 -0.71 -50.05
CA SER A 333 -8.87 -1.23 -50.20
C SER A 333 -7.79 -0.24 -49.74
N LEU A 334 -7.88 0.23 -48.49
CA LEU A 334 -6.94 1.14 -47.84
C LEU A 334 -6.10 0.30 -46.89
N GLY A 335 -4.80 0.25 -47.16
CA GLY A 335 -3.84 -0.47 -46.32
C GLY A 335 -3.94 -0.02 -44.86
N ALA A 336 -4.04 -0.98 -43.94
CA ALA A 336 -4.00 -0.69 -42.52
C ALA A 336 -2.64 -0.08 -42.17
N SER A 337 -2.61 1.19 -41.77
CA SER A 337 -1.42 1.80 -41.17
C SER A 337 -1.27 1.28 -39.75
N GLN A 338 -0.25 0.46 -39.49
CA GLN A 338 0.05 -0.02 -38.15
C GLN A 338 0.68 1.10 -37.32
N ALA A 339 0.17 1.35 -36.12
CA ALA A 339 0.81 2.25 -35.18
C ALA A 339 2.13 1.64 -34.71
N VAL A 340 3.25 2.31 -34.98
CA VAL A 340 4.57 1.89 -34.49
C VAL A 340 4.67 2.28 -33.02
N VAL A 341 4.71 1.28 -32.13
CA VAL A 341 4.96 1.46 -30.70
C VAL A 341 6.44 1.26 -30.45
N ASP A 342 7.08 2.18 -29.74
CA ASP A 342 8.48 2.01 -29.32
C ASP A 342 8.56 0.92 -28.24
N VAL A 343 9.32 -0.14 -28.53
CA VAL A 343 9.57 -1.26 -27.63
C VAL A 343 11.07 -1.40 -27.44
N ARG A 344 11.52 -1.14 -26.23
CA ARG A 344 12.89 -1.38 -25.81
C ARG A 344 13.02 -2.80 -25.31
N HIS A 345 14.10 -3.46 -25.72
CA HIS A 345 14.42 -4.79 -25.24
C HIS A 345 15.92 -4.95 -25.07
N ARG A 346 16.30 -5.84 -24.17
CA ARG A 346 17.71 -6.14 -23.88
C ARG A 346 17.85 -7.56 -23.39
N LEU A 347 18.81 -8.29 -23.93
CA LEU A 347 19.17 -9.63 -23.48
C LEU A 347 20.61 -9.58 -22.95
N THR A 348 20.79 -9.82 -21.65
CA THR A 348 22.10 -9.73 -20.98
C THR A 348 22.46 -11.06 -20.36
N LEU A 349 23.69 -11.54 -20.59
CA LEU A 349 24.23 -12.69 -19.87
C LEU A 349 24.56 -12.27 -18.44
N GLN A 350 24.05 -12.98 -17.44
CA GLN A 350 24.50 -12.92 -16.05
C GLN A 350 25.50 -14.06 -15.83
N PRO A 351 26.82 -13.78 -15.84
CA PRO A 351 27.83 -14.84 -15.81
C PRO A 351 27.85 -15.62 -14.49
N GLN A 352 27.44 -14.98 -13.39
CA GLN A 352 27.41 -15.61 -12.06
C GLN A 352 26.40 -16.75 -11.97
N ASP A 353 25.23 -16.55 -12.60
CA ASP A 353 24.12 -17.52 -12.59
C ASP A 353 24.08 -18.39 -13.85
N GLY A 354 24.94 -18.10 -14.84
CA GLY A 354 24.97 -18.80 -16.12
C GLY A 354 23.68 -18.65 -16.93
N CYS A 355 22.92 -17.57 -16.73
CA CYS A 355 21.61 -17.35 -17.36
C CYS A 355 21.56 -16.04 -18.16
N PHE A 356 20.61 -15.93 -19.09
CA PHE A 356 20.32 -14.66 -19.76
C PHE A 356 19.08 -14.00 -19.15
N VAL A 357 19.16 -12.69 -18.92
CA VAL A 357 18.04 -11.86 -18.50
C VAL A 357 17.52 -11.07 -19.70
N LEU A 358 16.26 -11.32 -20.07
CA LEU A 358 15.53 -10.58 -21.09
C LEU A 358 14.68 -9.49 -20.42
N TYR A 359 15.01 -8.23 -20.68
CA TYR A 359 14.24 -7.07 -20.31
C TYR A 359 13.44 -6.58 -21.53
N VAL A 360 12.16 -6.27 -21.35
CA VAL A 360 11.29 -5.70 -22.39
C VAL A 360 10.44 -4.60 -21.76
N GLU A 361 10.45 -3.42 -22.38
CA GLU A 361 9.71 -2.24 -21.94
C GLU A 361 9.03 -1.59 -23.16
N ALA A 362 7.77 -1.16 -23.02
CA ALA A 362 7.02 -0.51 -24.10
C ALA A 362 6.36 0.78 -23.62
N ALA A 363 6.22 1.76 -24.52
CA ALA A 363 5.64 3.06 -24.21
C ALA A 363 4.14 2.97 -23.82
N VAL A 364 3.53 1.81 -24.07
CA VAL A 364 2.16 1.45 -23.69
C VAL A 364 2.20 0.16 -22.86
N SER A 365 1.16 -0.09 -22.06
CA SER A 365 1.04 -1.33 -21.30
C SER A 365 1.15 -2.54 -22.24
N LEU A 366 2.01 -3.49 -21.90
CA LEU A 366 2.18 -4.71 -22.65
C LEU A 366 1.03 -5.67 -22.34
N PHE A 367 0.14 -5.82 -23.32
CA PHE A 367 -0.95 -6.78 -23.23
C PHE A 367 -0.45 -8.23 -23.11
N SER A 368 0.57 -8.60 -23.91
CA SER A 368 1.27 -9.88 -23.84
C SER A 368 2.62 -9.83 -24.55
N LEU A 369 3.54 -10.71 -24.15
CA LEU A 369 4.83 -10.95 -24.80
C LEU A 369 4.99 -12.44 -25.12
N ALA A 370 5.03 -12.79 -26.41
CA ALA A 370 5.33 -14.16 -26.84
C ALA A 370 6.84 -14.32 -27.10
N LEU A 371 7.43 -15.34 -26.49
CA LEU A 371 8.82 -15.77 -26.67
C LEU A 371 8.83 -17.11 -27.41
N GLN A 372 9.29 -17.10 -28.66
CA GLN A 372 9.55 -18.31 -29.44
C GLN A 372 11.06 -18.50 -29.59
N SER A 373 11.52 -19.75 -29.52
CA SER A 373 12.91 -20.13 -29.69
C SER A 373 13.01 -21.47 -30.41
N THR A 374 13.97 -21.55 -31.32
CA THR A 374 14.40 -22.79 -31.99
C THR A 374 15.34 -23.63 -31.13
N VAL A 375 15.83 -23.07 -30.01
CA VAL A 375 16.67 -23.73 -29.00
C VAL A 375 15.81 -24.04 -27.76
N PRO A 376 15.96 -25.21 -27.11
CA PRO A 376 15.29 -25.48 -25.84
C PRO A 376 15.77 -24.50 -24.76
N LEU A 377 14.87 -23.66 -24.24
CA LEU A 377 15.17 -22.69 -23.19
C LEU A 377 14.54 -23.11 -21.85
N THR A 378 15.33 -22.98 -20.78
CA THR A 378 14.80 -23.04 -19.42
C THR A 378 14.46 -21.62 -18.97
N LEU A 379 13.17 -21.28 -18.97
CA LEU A 379 12.71 -19.99 -18.46
C LEU A 379 12.63 -20.05 -16.92
N LEU A 380 13.35 -19.17 -16.24
CA LEU A 380 13.40 -19.05 -14.79
C LEU A 380 12.38 -18.01 -14.31
N ASP A 381 11.78 -18.24 -13.14
CA ASP A 381 10.88 -17.28 -12.51
C ASP A 381 11.71 -16.23 -11.76
N LEU A 382 11.46 -14.94 -12.01
CA LEU A 382 12.13 -13.83 -11.34
C LEU A 382 11.32 -13.39 -10.10
N PRO A 383 11.92 -13.36 -8.89
CA PRO A 383 11.28 -12.79 -7.72
C PRO A 383 10.84 -11.34 -7.98
N GLY A 384 9.56 -11.03 -7.76
CA GLY A 384 8.99 -9.70 -8.03
C GLY A 384 8.41 -9.52 -9.44
N SER A 385 8.62 -10.45 -10.37
CA SER A 385 7.89 -10.46 -11.65
C SER A 385 6.42 -10.82 -11.43
N VAL A 386 5.53 -10.01 -11.98
CA VAL A 386 4.07 -10.18 -11.86
C VAL A 386 3.44 -10.80 -13.12
N ALA A 387 4.28 -11.12 -14.13
CA ALA A 387 3.83 -11.63 -15.42
C ALA A 387 3.42 -13.12 -15.34
N ILE A 388 2.34 -13.47 -16.04
CA ILE A 388 1.80 -14.84 -16.11
C ILE A 388 2.47 -15.59 -17.25
N LEU A 389 3.11 -16.74 -16.97
CA LEU A 389 3.86 -17.52 -17.96
C LEU A 389 3.06 -18.71 -18.54
N SER A 390 2.57 -18.58 -19.77
CA SER A 390 2.05 -19.68 -20.58
C SER A 390 3.18 -20.42 -21.30
N ARG A 391 3.19 -21.76 -21.37
CA ARG A 391 4.18 -22.54 -22.14
C ARG A 391 3.47 -23.51 -23.08
N SER A 392 3.76 -23.41 -24.37
CA SER A 392 3.27 -24.35 -25.38
C SER A 392 4.22 -25.56 -25.50
N PRO A 393 3.70 -26.74 -25.90
CA PRO A 393 4.56 -27.90 -26.16
C PRO A 393 5.53 -27.61 -27.33
N PRO A 394 6.75 -28.17 -27.29
CA PRO A 394 7.68 -28.04 -28.42
C PRO A 394 7.13 -28.75 -29.66
N ASP A 395 7.33 -28.14 -30.83
CA ASP A 395 6.95 -28.68 -32.14
C ASP A 395 8.19 -28.72 -33.05
N ALA A 396 8.75 -29.91 -33.20
CA ALA A 396 9.92 -30.15 -34.03
C ALA A 396 9.67 -29.94 -35.53
N ALA A 397 8.41 -30.07 -36.00
CA ALA A 397 8.06 -29.86 -37.41
C ALA A 397 8.01 -28.37 -37.79
N ALA A 398 7.68 -27.50 -36.81
CA ALA A 398 7.66 -26.05 -36.97
C ALA A 398 8.97 -25.35 -36.57
N GLY A 399 10.01 -26.11 -36.18
CA GLY A 399 11.27 -25.56 -35.67
C GLY A 399 11.15 -24.86 -34.31
N ASN A 400 10.10 -25.17 -33.53
CA ASN A 400 9.76 -24.50 -32.27
C ASN A 400 10.16 -25.38 -31.06
N ALA A 401 11.39 -25.21 -30.57
CA ALA A 401 11.85 -25.93 -29.38
C ALA A 401 11.36 -25.30 -28.06
N THR A 402 11.02 -24.02 -28.05
CA THR A 402 10.36 -23.36 -26.92
C THR A 402 9.39 -22.30 -27.43
N LEU A 403 8.16 -22.31 -26.92
CA LEU A 403 7.19 -21.26 -27.14
C LEU A 403 6.52 -20.94 -25.80
N ALA A 404 6.62 -19.68 -25.38
CA ALA A 404 6.06 -19.20 -24.13
C ALA A 404 5.37 -17.84 -24.33
N THR A 405 4.34 -17.55 -23.55
CA THR A 405 3.63 -16.26 -23.60
C THR A 405 3.51 -15.69 -22.19
N TYR A 406 4.08 -14.50 -22.00
CA TYR A 406 3.94 -13.69 -20.79
C TYR A 406 2.76 -12.73 -20.94
N SER A 407 2.01 -12.47 -19.86
CA SER A 407 0.90 -11.51 -19.86
C SER A 407 0.77 -10.79 -18.54
N GLU A 408 0.35 -9.51 -18.58
CA GLU A 408 0.06 -8.69 -17.40
C GLU A 408 -1.29 -9.02 -16.75
N SER A 409 -2.17 -9.70 -17.48
CA SER A 409 -3.52 -10.06 -17.02
C SER A 409 -3.98 -11.40 -17.59
N VAL A 410 -4.80 -12.09 -16.80
CA VAL A 410 -5.42 -13.35 -17.20
C VAL A 410 -6.42 -13.14 -18.35
N SER A 411 -7.11 -12.00 -18.38
CA SER A 411 -8.02 -11.66 -19.48
C SER A 411 -7.31 -11.48 -20.80
N SER A 412 -6.11 -10.92 -20.77
CA SER A 412 -5.32 -10.75 -21.99
C SER A 412 -4.96 -12.09 -22.61
N LEU A 413 -4.62 -13.08 -21.79
CA LEU A 413 -4.42 -14.46 -22.24
C LEU A 413 -5.69 -15.07 -22.84
N ALA A 414 -6.87 -14.74 -22.31
CA ALA A 414 -8.18 -15.25 -22.79
C ALA A 414 -8.50 -14.78 -24.19
N ILE A 415 -8.35 -13.48 -24.39
CA ILE A 415 -8.55 -12.84 -25.68
C ILE A 415 -7.57 -13.38 -26.71
N LEU A 416 -6.29 -13.58 -26.34
CA LEU A 416 -5.28 -14.18 -27.23
C LEU A 416 -5.62 -15.62 -27.57
N HIS A 417 -5.98 -16.43 -26.58
CA HIS A 417 -6.40 -17.80 -26.81
C HIS A 417 -7.54 -17.87 -27.82
N ASP A 418 -8.57 -17.04 -27.66
CA ASP A 418 -9.74 -17.05 -28.54
C ASP A 418 -9.43 -16.56 -29.94
N SER A 419 -8.64 -15.50 -30.05
CA SER A 419 -8.23 -14.96 -31.34
C SER A 419 -7.36 -15.97 -32.11
N LEU A 420 -6.43 -16.63 -31.42
CA LEU A 420 -5.57 -17.65 -32.01
C LEU A 420 -6.33 -18.91 -32.40
N LEU A 421 -7.29 -19.35 -31.58
CA LEU A 421 -8.14 -20.51 -31.89
C LEU A 421 -9.05 -20.22 -33.09
N ALA A 422 -9.62 -19.01 -33.16
CA ALA A 422 -10.43 -18.58 -34.29
C ALA A 422 -9.60 -18.53 -35.59
N ALA A 423 -8.42 -17.91 -35.54
CA ALA A 423 -7.50 -17.85 -36.68
C ALA A 423 -7.01 -19.24 -37.11
N ALA A 424 -6.69 -20.13 -36.17
CA ALA A 424 -6.29 -21.50 -36.46
C ALA A 424 -7.43 -22.32 -37.08
N THR A 425 -8.68 -22.09 -36.62
CA THR A 425 -9.88 -22.72 -37.18
C THR A 425 -10.11 -22.26 -38.62
N GLU A 426 -9.96 -20.95 -38.88
CA GLU A 426 -10.06 -20.37 -40.22
C GLU A 426 -8.96 -20.90 -41.16
N ALA A 427 -7.74 -21.03 -40.65
CA ALA A 427 -6.59 -21.60 -41.36
C ALA A 427 -6.60 -23.14 -41.44
N LYS A 428 -7.59 -23.82 -40.84
CA LYS A 428 -7.70 -25.29 -40.73
C LYS A 428 -6.46 -25.97 -40.10
N GLN A 429 -5.78 -25.27 -39.22
CA GLN A 429 -4.61 -25.78 -38.50
C GLN A 429 -5.00 -26.28 -37.12
N ARG A 430 -4.45 -27.43 -36.71
CA ARG A 430 -4.57 -27.91 -35.33
C ARG A 430 -3.47 -27.31 -34.49
N VAL A 431 -3.84 -26.46 -33.53
CA VAL A 431 -2.90 -25.82 -32.61
C VAL A 431 -3.24 -26.27 -31.18
N SER A 432 -2.21 -26.69 -30.43
CA SER A 432 -2.34 -27.03 -29.00
C SER A 432 -1.71 -25.91 -28.18
N ILE A 433 -2.52 -25.21 -27.39
CA ILE A 433 -2.07 -24.09 -26.55
C ILE A 433 -2.26 -24.47 -25.07
N SER A 434 -1.18 -24.48 -24.29
CA SER A 434 -1.20 -24.79 -22.85
C SER A 434 -0.73 -23.61 -22.02
N PHE A 435 -1.43 -23.30 -20.92
CA PHE A 435 -1.15 -22.15 -20.05
C PHE A 435 -0.73 -22.61 -18.67
N LYS A 436 0.22 -21.89 -18.04
CA LYS A 436 0.58 -22.07 -16.64
C LYS A 436 0.36 -20.76 -15.90
N LEU A 437 -0.65 -20.71 -15.04
CA LEU A 437 -0.97 -19.50 -14.27
C LEU A 437 -0.05 -19.42 -13.05
N HIS A 438 0.60 -18.28 -12.83
CA HIS A 438 1.31 -18.03 -11.57
C HIS A 438 0.28 -17.84 -10.44
N PRO A 439 0.44 -18.45 -9.25
CA PRO A 439 -0.56 -18.37 -8.18
C PRO A 439 -0.90 -16.94 -7.73
N ALA A 440 0.06 -16.01 -7.79
CA ALA A 440 -0.13 -14.62 -7.39
C ALA A 440 -0.80 -13.72 -8.46
N ALA A 441 -1.01 -14.22 -9.68
CA ALA A 441 -1.49 -13.42 -10.81
C ALA A 441 -2.87 -12.77 -10.58
N LEU A 442 -3.79 -13.53 -9.98
CA LEU A 442 -5.13 -13.06 -9.67
C LEU A 442 -5.11 -11.98 -8.59
N GLN A 443 -4.31 -12.19 -7.53
CA GLN A 443 -4.15 -11.22 -6.44
C GLN A 443 -3.56 -9.90 -6.96
N HIS A 444 -2.60 -9.95 -7.87
CA HIS A 444 -2.02 -8.77 -8.50
C HIS A 444 -3.03 -8.00 -9.37
N CYS A 445 -3.75 -8.68 -10.26
CA CYS A 445 -4.78 -8.05 -11.11
C CYS A 445 -5.89 -7.38 -10.27
N CYS A 446 -6.33 -8.06 -9.21
CA CYS A 446 -7.28 -7.51 -8.25
C CYS A 446 -6.71 -6.29 -7.51
N GLY A 447 -5.44 -6.34 -7.09
CA GLY A 447 -4.76 -5.23 -6.43
C GLY A 447 -4.66 -3.95 -7.25
N ARG A 448 -4.66 -4.03 -8.59
CA ARG A 448 -4.69 -2.84 -9.48
C ARG A 448 -6.09 -2.29 -9.72
N LEU A 449 -7.10 -3.17 -9.82
CA LEU A 449 -8.50 -2.79 -10.03
C LEU A 449 -9.15 -2.25 -8.75
N TRP A 450 -8.75 -2.76 -7.58
CA TRP A 450 -9.37 -2.46 -6.30
C TRP A 450 -9.30 -0.97 -5.90
N PRO A 451 -8.15 -0.27 -5.98
CA PRO A 451 -8.07 1.15 -5.63
C PRO A 451 -8.94 2.04 -6.52
N GLN A 452 -9.12 1.68 -7.80
CA GLN A 452 -9.98 2.42 -8.73
C GLN A 452 -11.46 2.27 -8.37
N LEU A 453 -11.89 1.06 -7.97
CA LEU A 453 -13.25 0.80 -7.50
C LEU A 453 -13.52 1.45 -6.13
N GLU A 454 -12.54 1.46 -5.22
CA GLU A 454 -12.64 2.15 -3.93
C GLU A 454 -12.71 3.67 -4.09
N ALA A 455 -11.87 4.25 -4.94
CA ALA A 455 -11.89 5.68 -5.24
C ALA A 455 -13.27 6.11 -5.78
N GLN A 456 -13.83 5.38 -6.75
CA GLN A 456 -15.17 5.62 -7.28
C GLN A 456 -16.26 5.51 -6.20
N ARG A 457 -16.19 4.49 -5.33
CA ARG A 457 -17.10 4.33 -4.19
C ARG A 457 -16.99 5.51 -3.21
N GLY A 458 -15.78 6.00 -2.97
CA GLY A 458 -15.48 7.18 -2.17
C GLY A 458 -16.07 8.47 -2.76
N HIS A 459 -15.91 8.70 -4.07
CA HIS A 459 -16.46 9.87 -4.77
C HIS A 459 -18.00 9.89 -4.76
N ALA A 460 -18.64 8.73 -4.92
CA ALA A 460 -20.09 8.61 -4.82
C ALA A 460 -20.61 8.92 -3.40
N ARG A 461 -19.90 8.44 -2.36
CA ARG A 461 -20.25 8.68 -0.95
C ARG A 461 -20.04 10.15 -0.56
N ARG A 462 -18.93 10.77 -0.99
CA ARG A 462 -18.63 12.18 -0.73
C ARG A 462 -19.64 13.13 -1.38
N ARG A 463 -20.12 12.85 -2.61
CA ARG A 463 -21.17 13.66 -3.26
C ARG A 463 -22.51 13.62 -2.53
N LYS A 464 -22.94 12.44 -2.07
CA LYS A 464 -24.17 12.30 -1.26
C LYS A 464 -24.09 13.08 0.05
N LEU A 465 -22.93 13.07 0.71
CA LEU A 465 -22.72 13.86 1.91
C LEU A 465 -22.64 15.37 1.60
N ALA A 466 -21.96 15.77 0.54
CA ALA A 466 -21.80 17.19 0.18
C ALA A 466 -23.15 17.90 -0.08
N ALA A 467 -24.11 17.22 -0.74
CA ALA A 467 -25.45 17.77 -0.95
C ALA A 467 -26.18 18.01 0.38
N ALA A 468 -26.14 17.05 1.30
CA ALA A 468 -26.77 17.17 2.62
C ALA A 468 -26.09 18.21 3.51
N LEU A 469 -24.76 18.33 3.44
CA LEU A 469 -24.00 19.32 4.19
C LEU A 469 -24.29 20.76 3.71
N GLN A 470 -24.62 20.93 2.43
CA GLN A 470 -24.94 22.24 1.85
C GLN A 470 -26.32 22.74 2.29
N GLU A 471 -27.30 21.83 2.38
CA GLU A 471 -28.60 22.15 2.99
C GLU A 471 -28.45 22.56 4.45
N LEU A 472 -27.62 21.84 5.21
CA LEU A 472 -27.31 22.18 6.60
C LEU A 472 -26.61 23.54 6.72
N GLN A 473 -25.67 23.86 5.83
CA GLN A 473 -25.00 25.16 5.81
C GLN A 473 -25.96 26.32 5.49
N VAL A 474 -26.91 26.11 4.58
CA VAL A 474 -27.92 27.12 4.23
C VAL A 474 -28.89 27.36 5.40
N GLN A 475 -29.24 26.32 6.15
CA GLN A 475 -30.11 26.41 7.32
C GLN A 475 -29.48 27.16 8.49
N GLU A 476 -28.16 27.07 8.66
CA GLU A 476 -27.37 27.77 9.71
C GLU A 476 -26.88 29.16 9.26
N GLY A 477 -27.56 29.81 8.31
CA GLY A 477 -27.23 31.18 7.88
C GLY A 477 -25.90 31.31 7.13
N GLY A 478 -25.38 30.22 6.56
CA GLY A 478 -24.10 30.18 5.84
C GLY A 478 -22.90 29.85 6.72
N ASP A 479 -23.06 29.78 8.05
CA ASP A 479 -21.98 29.47 8.97
C ASP A 479 -21.67 27.97 9.00
N ALA A 480 -20.49 27.61 8.50
CA ALA A 480 -20.02 26.22 8.50
C ALA A 480 -19.18 25.88 9.74
N SER A 481 -18.99 26.81 10.69
CA SER A 481 -18.17 26.64 11.91
C SER A 481 -18.61 25.46 12.78
N VAL A 482 -19.92 25.17 12.76
CA VAL A 482 -20.59 24.11 13.52
C VAL A 482 -20.35 22.72 12.93
N LEU A 483 -19.85 22.63 11.69
CA LEU A 483 -19.57 21.36 11.03
C LEU A 483 -18.18 20.83 11.38
N ALA A 484 -18.02 19.51 11.43
CA ALA A 484 -16.71 18.88 11.63
C ALA A 484 -15.70 19.35 10.53
N PRO A 485 -14.40 19.47 10.86
CA PRO A 485 -13.39 20.01 9.94
C PRO A 485 -13.35 19.31 8.56
N GLU A 486 -13.61 18.01 8.51
CA GLU A 486 -13.72 17.20 7.29
C GLU A 486 -14.92 17.55 6.40
N TYR A 487 -16.06 17.91 7.00
CA TYR A 487 -17.26 18.35 6.28
C TYR A 487 -17.14 19.79 5.79
N ARG A 488 -16.47 20.66 6.57
CA ARG A 488 -16.03 21.98 6.12
C ARG A 488 -15.09 21.89 4.92
N ARG A 489 -14.12 20.96 4.94
CA ARG A 489 -13.26 20.64 3.79
C ARG A 489 -14.08 20.15 2.58
N MET A 490 -15.10 19.33 2.79
CA MET A 490 -15.97 18.86 1.69
C MET A 490 -16.83 19.97 1.07
N LEU A 491 -17.33 20.92 1.87
CA LEU A 491 -18.10 22.08 1.38
C LEU A 491 -17.21 23.11 0.65
N SER A 492 -16.02 23.38 1.18
CA SER A 492 -15.04 24.31 0.59
C SER A 492 -14.39 23.79 -0.69
N ASN A 493 -14.22 22.47 -0.85
CA ASN A 493 -13.76 21.87 -2.10
C ASN A 493 -14.74 22.08 -3.29
N ARG A 494 -15.95 22.59 -3.05
CA ARG A 494 -16.97 22.85 -4.07
C ARG A 494 -17.08 24.33 -4.46
N SER A 495 -16.77 25.26 -3.55
CA SER A 495 -16.88 26.70 -3.79
C SER A 495 -15.78 27.31 -4.69
N GLY A 496 -14.83 26.49 -5.17
CA GLY A 496 -13.85 26.87 -6.19
C GLY A 496 -14.32 26.72 -7.66
N GLY A 497 -15.54 26.26 -7.91
CA GLY A 497 -16.13 26.17 -9.24
C GLY A 497 -17.27 27.18 -9.40
N ASN A 498 -17.06 28.20 -10.24
CA ASN A 498 -18.01 29.23 -10.72
C ASN A 498 -19.17 29.64 -9.80
N SER A 499 -19.10 30.88 -9.35
CA SER A 499 -20.21 31.67 -8.82
C SER A 499 -21.36 31.82 -9.84
N THR A 500 -22.36 30.94 -9.75
CA THR A 500 -23.78 31.25 -9.98
C THR A 500 -24.60 30.09 -9.43
N GLY A 501 -25.56 30.36 -8.53
CA GLY A 501 -26.40 29.34 -7.90
C GLY A 501 -27.17 28.49 -8.93
N GLY A 502 -26.98 27.17 -8.86
CA GLY A 502 -27.74 26.15 -9.59
C GLY A 502 -27.26 24.73 -9.22
N PRO A 503 -28.15 23.71 -9.20
CA PRO A 503 -27.76 22.33 -8.89
C PRO A 503 -26.87 21.72 -9.99
N ALA A 504 -26.04 20.74 -9.60
CA ALA A 504 -25.04 20.11 -10.47
C ALA A 504 -25.62 19.57 -11.79
N GLN A 505 -24.95 19.85 -12.91
CA GLN A 505 -25.31 19.37 -14.26
C GLN A 505 -25.14 17.84 -14.38
N GLY A 506 -26.03 17.21 -15.15
CA GLY A 506 -26.16 15.75 -15.26
C GLY A 506 -25.00 15.00 -15.95
N ASP A 507 -24.06 15.70 -16.59
CA ASP A 507 -22.98 15.08 -17.37
C ASP A 507 -21.88 14.43 -16.48
N ASP A 508 -21.61 14.99 -15.30
CA ASP A 508 -20.67 14.43 -14.30
C ASP A 508 -21.20 13.15 -13.63
N ILE A 509 -22.52 12.95 -13.66
CA ILE A 509 -23.18 11.75 -13.11
C ILE A 509 -23.10 10.62 -14.13
N ALA A 510 -23.29 10.92 -15.42
CA ALA A 510 -23.23 9.94 -16.50
C ALA A 510 -21.82 9.37 -16.68
N ALA A 511 -20.79 10.22 -16.72
CA ALA A 511 -19.40 9.79 -16.91
C ALA A 511 -18.90 8.85 -15.80
N ASP A 512 -19.25 9.15 -14.54
CA ASP A 512 -18.81 8.36 -13.38
C ASP A 512 -19.61 7.04 -13.23
N GLN A 513 -20.89 7.03 -13.62
CA GLN A 513 -21.67 5.79 -13.73
C GLN A 513 -21.14 4.87 -14.84
N GLN A 514 -20.73 5.45 -15.97
CA GLN A 514 -20.16 4.71 -17.10
C GLN A 514 -18.78 4.13 -16.76
N GLN A 515 -17.99 4.83 -15.95
CA GLN A 515 -16.68 4.34 -15.48
C GLN A 515 -16.82 3.28 -14.38
N GLY A 516 -17.85 3.37 -13.53
CA GLY A 516 -18.17 2.36 -12.52
C GLY A 516 -18.77 1.08 -13.08
N SER A 517 -19.54 1.15 -14.17
CA SER A 517 -20.03 -0.03 -14.88
C SER A 517 -18.90 -0.76 -15.62
N ALA A 518 -17.99 -0.01 -16.27
CA ALA A 518 -16.81 -0.55 -16.93
C ALA A 518 -15.86 -1.27 -15.96
N GLY A 519 -15.59 -0.69 -14.78
CA GLY A 519 -14.73 -1.32 -13.75
C GLY A 519 -15.31 -2.64 -13.21
N LYS A 520 -16.63 -2.70 -12.99
CA LYS A 520 -17.32 -3.92 -12.58
C LYS A 520 -17.28 -5.01 -13.65
N GLU A 521 -17.44 -4.63 -14.92
CA GLU A 521 -17.45 -5.61 -16.01
C GLU A 521 -16.05 -6.15 -16.30
N ALA A 522 -15.01 -5.31 -16.19
CA ALA A 522 -13.61 -5.74 -16.27
C ALA A 522 -13.27 -6.77 -15.19
N PHE A 523 -13.75 -6.58 -13.95
CA PHE A 523 -13.55 -7.53 -12.85
C PHE A 523 -14.25 -8.87 -13.11
N LYS A 524 -15.48 -8.86 -13.63
CA LYS A 524 -16.21 -10.08 -13.99
C LYS A 524 -15.53 -10.84 -15.14
N GLN A 525 -15.04 -10.11 -16.14
CA GLN A 525 -14.35 -10.69 -17.28
C GLN A 525 -13.05 -11.37 -16.84
N LEU A 526 -12.24 -10.70 -16.01
CA LEU A 526 -11.03 -11.26 -15.38
C LEU A 526 -11.28 -12.60 -14.70
N PHE A 527 -12.39 -12.72 -13.98
CA PHE A 527 -12.73 -13.96 -13.32
C PHE A 527 -13.17 -15.08 -14.27
N ARG A 528 -14.01 -14.75 -15.26
CA ARG A 528 -14.45 -15.71 -16.29
C ARG A 528 -13.24 -16.31 -17.01
N ASP A 529 -12.28 -15.46 -17.32
CA ASP A 529 -11.04 -15.81 -18.01
C ASP A 529 -10.13 -16.69 -17.15
N PHE A 530 -9.95 -16.37 -15.87
CA PHE A 530 -9.18 -17.20 -14.93
C PHE A 530 -9.77 -18.59 -14.73
N SER A 531 -11.08 -18.68 -14.55
CA SER A 531 -11.78 -19.96 -14.36
C SER A 531 -11.65 -20.87 -15.58
N ARG A 532 -11.71 -20.28 -16.78
CA ARG A 532 -11.55 -20.99 -18.05
C ARG A 532 -10.19 -21.65 -18.18
N PHE A 533 -9.10 -20.92 -17.91
CA PHE A 533 -7.75 -21.44 -18.09
C PHE A 533 -7.30 -22.44 -17.04
N ALA A 534 -7.83 -22.30 -15.83
CA ALA A 534 -7.61 -23.25 -14.77
C ALA A 534 -8.08 -24.67 -15.21
N SER A 535 -9.14 -24.80 -16.02
CA SER A 535 -9.80 -26.09 -16.33
C SER A 535 -9.09 -27.04 -17.31
N GLY A 536 -7.99 -26.63 -17.94
CA GLY A 536 -7.32 -27.37 -19.04
C GLY A 536 -6.26 -28.41 -18.66
N GLY A 537 -5.96 -28.63 -17.39
CA GLY A 537 -4.99 -29.65 -16.95
C GLY A 537 -5.19 -29.98 -15.48
N GLN A 538 -5.29 -31.28 -15.16
CA GLN A 538 -5.68 -31.78 -13.83
C GLN A 538 -5.00 -31.06 -12.66
N SER A 539 -5.80 -30.46 -11.77
CA SER A 539 -5.80 -30.79 -10.33
C SER A 539 -6.90 -29.98 -9.61
N ALA A 540 -7.30 -30.44 -8.42
CA ALA A 540 -8.45 -30.01 -7.63
C ALA A 540 -8.63 -28.48 -7.39
N GLY A 541 -7.62 -27.65 -7.65
CA GLY A 541 -7.68 -26.19 -7.41
C GLY A 541 -8.64 -25.40 -8.29
N VAL A 542 -9.10 -25.96 -9.42
CA VAL A 542 -9.92 -25.26 -10.41
C VAL A 542 -11.40 -25.29 -10.05
N LYS A 543 -11.91 -26.47 -9.64
CA LYS A 543 -13.26 -26.59 -9.09
C LYS A 543 -13.37 -25.87 -7.74
N GLN A 544 -12.26 -25.74 -7.01
CA GLN A 544 -12.18 -24.97 -5.77
C GLN A 544 -12.13 -23.45 -6.02
N ALA A 545 -11.52 -22.98 -7.10
CA ALA A 545 -11.53 -21.57 -7.52
C ALA A 545 -12.86 -21.15 -8.17
N GLN A 546 -13.49 -22.04 -8.95
CA GLN A 546 -14.81 -21.83 -9.56
C GLN A 546 -15.93 -21.87 -8.49
N SER A 547 -15.84 -22.81 -7.54
CA SER A 547 -16.68 -22.86 -6.33
C SER A 547 -16.43 -21.67 -5.40
N GLY A 548 -15.17 -21.29 -5.20
CA GLY A 548 -14.76 -20.18 -4.34
C GLY A 548 -15.28 -18.83 -4.82
N LEU A 549 -15.45 -18.65 -6.14
CA LEU A 549 -15.97 -17.39 -6.68
C LEU A 549 -17.45 -17.39 -7.11
N GLU A 550 -18.06 -18.54 -7.43
CA GLU A 550 -19.53 -18.63 -7.42
C GLU A 550 -20.07 -18.38 -6.00
N LYS A 551 -19.28 -18.73 -4.98
CA LYS A 551 -19.48 -18.34 -3.58
C LYS A 551 -19.19 -16.85 -3.33
N LEU A 552 -18.10 -16.27 -3.86
CA LEU A 552 -17.80 -14.83 -3.73
C LEU A 552 -18.81 -13.91 -4.46
N LEU A 553 -19.35 -14.34 -5.60
CA LEU A 553 -20.41 -13.64 -6.36
C LEU A 553 -21.80 -13.80 -5.73
N ARG A 554 -22.00 -14.80 -4.86
CA ARG A 554 -23.22 -15.01 -4.06
C ARG A 554 -23.02 -14.76 -2.55
N GLY A 555 -21.88 -14.17 -2.16
CA GLY A 555 -21.60 -13.74 -0.80
C GLY A 555 -21.01 -14.78 0.16
N GLY A 556 -20.95 -16.09 -0.10
CA GLY A 556 -20.44 -17.08 0.87
C GLY A 556 -18.91 -17.33 0.83
N PRO A 557 -18.27 -17.85 1.89
CA PRO A 557 -16.83 -18.13 1.91
C PRO A 557 -16.45 -19.58 1.51
N ALA A 558 -15.23 -19.75 1.02
CA ALA A 558 -14.61 -21.03 0.68
C ALA A 558 -14.38 -21.86 1.96
N GLY A 559 -14.95 -23.07 2.00
CA GLY A 559 -14.82 -24.00 3.12
C GLY A 559 -13.49 -24.75 3.03
N CYS A 560 -12.73 -24.70 4.12
CA CYS A 560 -11.75 -25.71 4.48
C CYS A 560 -12.53 -26.98 4.86
N GLU A 561 -12.28 -28.11 4.21
CA GLU A 561 -12.76 -29.38 4.74
C GLU A 561 -11.87 -29.79 5.92
N SER A 562 -12.36 -29.54 7.14
CA SER A 562 -12.50 -30.54 8.22
C SER A 562 -12.69 -29.88 9.59
N SER A 563 -13.78 -30.24 10.27
CA SER A 563 -14.32 -29.68 11.53
C SER A 563 -14.75 -28.20 11.44
N GLY A 564 -16.03 -27.91 11.60
CA GLY A 564 -16.67 -26.59 11.44
C GLY A 564 -16.28 -25.54 12.49
N HIS A 565 -15.18 -25.70 13.20
CA HIS A 565 -14.55 -24.63 13.97
C HIS A 565 -13.34 -24.11 13.21
N ILE A 566 -13.10 -22.80 13.27
CA ILE A 566 -11.83 -22.27 12.77
C ILE A 566 -10.66 -22.84 13.59
N ALA A 567 -9.54 -23.14 12.91
CA ALA A 567 -8.31 -23.52 13.58
C ALA A 567 -7.85 -22.40 14.54
N PRO A 568 -7.28 -22.73 15.73
CA PRO A 568 -6.68 -21.74 16.62
C PRO A 568 -5.62 -20.89 15.91
N HIS A 569 -5.37 -19.68 16.44
CA HIS A 569 -4.30 -18.83 15.95
C HIS A 569 -2.94 -19.46 16.27
N GLY A 570 -2.07 -19.58 15.26
CA GLY A 570 -0.85 -20.40 15.33
C GLY A 570 -1.05 -21.90 15.08
N GLY A 571 -2.27 -22.35 14.76
CA GLY A 571 -2.55 -23.72 14.32
C GLY A 571 -3.07 -24.65 15.42
N SER A 572 -2.69 -24.44 16.68
CA SER A 572 -3.13 -25.23 17.83
C SER A 572 -3.43 -24.37 19.05
N LEU A 573 -4.32 -24.84 19.92
CA LEU A 573 -4.59 -24.19 21.20
C LEU A 573 -3.45 -24.51 22.17
N VAL A 574 -2.86 -23.48 22.77
CA VAL A 574 -1.81 -23.61 23.77
C VAL A 574 -2.45 -23.71 25.15
N ASP A 575 -2.46 -24.91 25.74
CA ASP A 575 -2.95 -25.15 27.10
C ASP A 575 -1.77 -25.29 28.06
N LEU A 576 -1.62 -24.32 28.97
CA LEU A 576 -0.51 -24.25 29.92
C LEU A 576 -0.89 -24.79 31.30
N MET A 577 -2.11 -25.31 31.47
CA MET A 577 -2.57 -25.84 32.75
C MET A 577 -1.82 -27.13 33.12
N VAL A 578 -1.11 -27.08 34.24
CA VAL A 578 -0.50 -28.25 34.86
C VAL A 578 -1.61 -29.08 35.50
N ARG A 579 -1.64 -30.40 35.23
CA ARG A 579 -2.71 -31.28 35.72
C ARG A 579 -2.31 -32.06 36.97
N GLU A 580 -1.06 -32.47 37.06
CA GLU A 580 -0.57 -33.31 38.17
C GLU A 580 -0.32 -32.49 39.44
N LYS A 581 -0.88 -32.95 40.57
CA LYS A 581 -0.79 -32.25 41.86
C LYS A 581 0.65 -32.15 42.37
N ASP A 582 1.44 -33.22 42.23
CA ASP A 582 2.83 -33.22 42.70
C ASP A 582 3.70 -32.28 41.87
N HIS A 583 3.45 -32.19 40.56
CA HIS A 583 4.14 -31.22 39.71
C HIS A 583 3.76 -29.77 40.06
N LYS A 584 2.49 -29.48 40.33
CA LYS A 584 2.07 -28.16 40.84
C LYS A 584 2.82 -27.80 42.13
N ARG A 585 2.87 -28.74 43.09
CA ARG A 585 3.57 -28.53 44.37
C ARG A 585 5.06 -28.27 44.15
N ALA A 586 5.72 -29.08 43.32
CA ALA A 586 7.13 -28.88 42.99
C ALA A 586 7.42 -27.52 42.31
N LEU A 587 6.53 -27.06 41.42
CA LEU A 587 6.65 -25.73 40.80
C LEU A 587 6.54 -24.62 41.86
N VAL A 588 5.55 -24.69 42.75
CA VAL A 588 5.36 -23.73 43.85
C VAL A 588 6.58 -23.74 44.80
N ASP A 589 7.04 -24.92 45.22
CA ASP A 589 8.20 -25.08 46.11
C ASP A 589 9.49 -24.53 45.49
N SER A 590 9.58 -24.46 44.16
CA SER A 590 10.72 -23.92 43.41
C SER A 590 10.68 -22.41 43.16
N CYS A 591 9.62 -21.72 43.60
CA CYS A 591 9.47 -20.28 43.39
C CYS A 591 10.41 -19.48 44.29
N HIS A 592 11.04 -18.45 43.72
CA HIS A 592 11.97 -17.56 44.41
C HIS A 592 11.23 -16.36 45.00
N HIS A 593 10.16 -15.94 44.31
CA HIS A 593 9.35 -14.78 44.67
C HIS A 593 7.87 -15.11 44.55
N LYS A 594 7.05 -14.32 45.25
CA LYS A 594 5.59 -14.33 45.14
C LYS A 594 5.13 -12.93 44.76
N GLN A 595 4.22 -12.84 43.80
CA GLN A 595 3.66 -11.58 43.32
C GLN A 595 2.13 -11.69 43.22
N GLU A 596 1.44 -10.75 43.87
CA GLU A 596 -0.01 -10.61 43.76
C GLU A 596 -0.36 -9.89 42.45
N CYS A 597 -1.20 -10.53 41.64
CA CYS A 597 -1.75 -10.02 40.40
C CYS A 597 -2.82 -8.97 40.66
N SER A 598 -2.84 -7.92 39.83
CA SER A 598 -4.03 -7.07 39.69
C SER A 598 -5.18 -7.86 39.04
N ASP A 599 -6.39 -7.30 39.08
CA ASP A 599 -7.55 -7.85 38.36
C ASP A 599 -7.26 -8.01 36.85
N ARG A 600 -6.45 -7.13 36.25
CA ARG A 600 -6.02 -7.21 34.84
C ARG A 600 -5.01 -8.32 34.62
N ASN A 601 -3.97 -8.40 35.45
CA ASN A 601 -2.99 -9.49 35.30
C ASN A 601 -3.65 -10.86 35.51
N ALA A 602 -4.61 -10.99 36.42
CA ALA A 602 -5.36 -12.22 36.62
C ALA A 602 -6.18 -12.63 35.38
N CYS A 603 -6.77 -11.67 34.67
CA CYS A 603 -7.39 -11.90 33.36
C CYS A 603 -6.39 -12.41 32.32
N ASP A 604 -5.21 -11.79 32.23
CA ASP A 604 -4.19 -12.20 31.27
C ASP A 604 -3.60 -13.58 31.60
N VAL A 605 -3.33 -13.88 32.87
CA VAL A 605 -2.92 -15.22 33.33
C VAL A 605 -3.98 -16.26 32.94
N GLU A 606 -5.26 -15.97 33.16
CA GLU A 606 -6.35 -16.87 32.79
C GLU A 606 -6.37 -17.12 31.28
N LEU A 607 -6.31 -16.08 30.44
CA LEU A 607 -6.32 -16.21 28.98
C LEU A 607 -5.06 -16.86 28.39
N LEU A 608 -3.89 -16.64 28.99
CA LEU A 608 -2.66 -17.37 28.61
C LEU A 608 -2.81 -18.85 28.94
N THR A 609 -3.22 -19.18 30.17
CA THR A 609 -3.22 -20.56 30.66
C THR A 609 -4.21 -21.46 29.94
N VAL A 610 -5.37 -20.93 29.53
CA VAL A 610 -6.42 -21.69 28.83
C VAL A 610 -6.31 -21.62 27.30
N GLY A 611 -5.32 -20.91 26.76
CA GLY A 611 -5.08 -20.78 25.32
C GLY A 611 -5.90 -19.70 24.61
N GLY A 612 -6.57 -18.83 25.34
CA GLY A 612 -7.25 -17.65 24.79
C GLY A 612 -6.31 -16.73 24.00
N PHE A 613 -5.03 -16.68 24.39
CA PHE A 613 -3.97 -15.92 23.70
C PHE A 613 -3.02 -16.77 22.85
N SER A 614 -3.41 -17.98 22.44
CA SER A 614 -2.60 -18.78 21.49
C SER A 614 -2.18 -17.94 20.27
N PRO A 615 -0.91 -18.02 19.81
CA PRO A 615 0.09 -19.04 20.16
C PRO A 615 0.99 -18.71 21.36
N LEU A 616 0.69 -17.69 22.18
CA LEU A 616 1.53 -17.37 23.34
C LEU A 616 1.56 -18.53 24.34
N ASP A 617 2.75 -18.86 24.82
CA ASP A 617 3.03 -19.86 25.88
C ASP A 617 3.44 -19.22 27.22
N GLY A 618 3.30 -17.89 27.33
CA GLY A 618 3.60 -17.12 28.52
C GLY A 618 3.45 -15.61 28.27
N PHE A 619 3.89 -14.82 29.25
CA PHE A 619 3.97 -13.37 29.06
C PHE A 619 5.09 -13.05 28.08
N MET A 620 4.88 -12.08 27.20
CA MET A 620 5.88 -11.72 26.19
C MET A 620 7.19 -11.35 26.84
N ASN A 621 8.28 -11.94 26.34
CA ASN A 621 9.61 -11.43 26.62
C ASN A 621 9.85 -10.09 25.91
N LYS A 622 10.98 -9.44 26.20
CA LYS A 622 11.31 -8.12 25.66
C LYS A 622 11.25 -8.05 24.14
N GLU A 623 11.82 -9.04 23.43
CA GLU A 623 11.85 -9.08 21.97
C GLU A 623 10.44 -9.19 21.38
N ALA A 624 9.63 -10.11 21.89
CA ALA A 624 8.25 -10.26 21.44
C ALA A 624 7.42 -9.01 21.72
N TYR A 625 7.61 -8.39 22.88
CA TYR A 625 6.98 -7.12 23.24
C TYR A 625 7.34 -6.00 22.25
N GLU A 626 8.63 -5.76 22.00
CA GLU A 626 9.10 -4.69 21.10
C GLU A 626 8.56 -4.90 19.67
N HIS A 627 8.62 -6.13 19.16
CA HIS A 627 8.14 -6.45 17.82
C HIS A 627 6.60 -6.31 17.69
N VAL A 628 5.82 -6.67 18.73
CA VAL A 628 4.36 -6.44 18.73
C VAL A 628 4.03 -4.96 18.81
N VAL A 629 4.74 -4.18 19.62
CA VAL A 629 4.56 -2.73 19.72
C VAL A 629 4.80 -2.08 18.35
N GLU A 630 5.92 -2.38 17.69
CA GLU A 630 6.31 -1.74 16.44
C GLU A 630 5.59 -2.26 15.20
N HIS A 631 5.31 -3.57 15.15
CA HIS A 631 4.86 -4.24 13.93
C HIS A 631 3.52 -4.97 14.06
N MET A 632 2.93 -5.03 15.26
CA MET A 632 1.67 -5.76 15.54
C MET A 632 1.78 -7.25 15.20
N ARG A 633 2.97 -7.82 15.38
CA ARG A 633 3.31 -9.18 14.95
C ARG A 633 4.22 -9.85 15.96
N LEU A 634 4.15 -11.18 16.04
CA LEU A 634 5.11 -11.99 16.77
C LEU A 634 6.40 -12.18 15.95
N PRO A 635 7.58 -12.10 16.60
CA PRO A 635 8.85 -12.34 15.92
C PRO A 635 8.95 -13.79 15.42
N GLY A 636 9.70 -13.99 14.33
CA GLY A 636 9.93 -15.29 13.71
C GLY A 636 8.72 -15.85 12.93
N SER A 637 7.58 -16.07 13.60
CA SER A 637 6.36 -16.61 12.98
C SER A 637 5.65 -15.60 12.07
N ASN A 638 5.89 -14.31 12.29
CA ASN A 638 5.24 -13.19 11.62
C ASN A 638 3.71 -13.15 11.82
N LEU A 639 3.15 -13.92 12.77
CA LEU A 639 1.72 -13.95 13.06
C LEU A 639 1.24 -12.64 13.68
N LEU A 640 0.04 -12.18 13.31
CA LEU A 640 -0.58 -10.99 13.89
C LEU A 640 -0.85 -11.14 15.39
N LEU A 641 -0.58 -10.09 16.15
CA LEU A 641 -1.05 -9.98 17.53
C LEU A 641 -1.32 -8.51 17.85
N GLY A 642 -2.54 -8.22 18.34
CA GLY A 642 -3.04 -6.86 18.39
C GLY A 642 -2.36 -5.99 19.45
N LEU A 643 -2.12 -6.55 20.64
CA LEU A 643 -1.61 -5.81 21.79
C LEU A 643 -0.54 -6.62 22.55
N PRO A 644 0.40 -5.93 23.24
CA PRO A 644 1.37 -6.59 24.10
C PRO A 644 0.70 -7.21 25.34
N VAL A 645 0.99 -8.49 25.61
CA VAL A 645 0.55 -9.23 26.79
C VAL A 645 1.77 -9.39 27.71
N VAL A 646 1.82 -8.58 28.77
CA VAL A 646 3.00 -8.43 29.65
C VAL A 646 2.61 -8.54 31.12
N MET A 647 3.51 -9.04 31.95
CA MET A 647 3.41 -8.98 33.40
C MET A 647 4.29 -7.84 33.90
N ASP A 648 3.75 -6.95 34.72
CA ASP A 648 4.48 -5.83 35.30
C ASP A 648 4.90 -6.11 36.75
N THR A 649 5.97 -5.46 37.21
CA THR A 649 6.43 -5.56 38.60
C THR A 649 7.16 -4.30 39.04
N ASN A 650 7.06 -3.97 40.33
CA ASN A 650 7.89 -2.95 40.97
C ASN A 650 9.09 -3.55 41.72
N SER A 651 9.19 -4.88 41.78
CA SER A 651 10.24 -5.55 42.52
C SER A 651 11.59 -5.44 41.80
N GLU A 652 12.56 -4.81 42.45
CA GLU A 652 13.96 -4.81 41.99
C GLU A 652 14.60 -6.20 42.13
N ALA A 653 14.12 -7.03 43.07
CA ALA A 653 14.73 -8.31 43.44
C ALA A 653 14.50 -9.44 42.43
N VAL A 654 13.40 -9.38 41.65
CA VAL A 654 13.12 -10.38 40.60
C VAL A 654 14.18 -10.26 39.50
N ALA A 655 14.77 -11.38 39.10
CA ALA A 655 15.79 -11.48 38.08
C ALA A 655 15.48 -12.57 37.05
N GLU A 656 16.14 -12.51 35.90
CA GLU A 656 16.06 -13.53 34.85
C GLU A 656 16.56 -14.89 35.36
N GLY A 657 15.94 -15.97 34.89
CA GLY A 657 16.16 -17.34 35.36
C GLY A 657 15.43 -17.71 36.65
N GLN A 658 14.79 -16.76 37.33
CA GLN A 658 14.01 -17.04 38.54
C GLN A 658 12.55 -17.40 38.24
N ARG A 659 11.93 -18.05 39.22
CA ARG A 659 10.50 -18.39 39.20
C ARG A 659 9.71 -17.49 40.12
N VAL A 660 8.61 -16.92 39.61
CA VAL A 660 7.69 -16.07 40.37
C VAL A 660 6.34 -16.77 40.47
N LEU A 661 5.89 -17.02 41.70
CA LEU A 661 4.53 -17.46 41.98
C LEU A 661 3.56 -16.28 41.82
N LEU A 662 2.66 -16.36 40.87
CA LEU A 662 1.61 -15.39 40.63
C LEU A 662 0.36 -15.77 41.41
N THR A 663 -0.11 -14.87 42.27
CA THR A 663 -1.28 -15.10 43.13
C THR A 663 -2.36 -14.06 42.91
N TYR A 664 -3.60 -14.39 43.23
CA TYR A 664 -4.72 -13.45 43.11
C TYR A 664 -5.76 -13.74 44.18
N LYS A 665 -6.04 -12.73 45.00
CA LYS A 665 -6.92 -12.82 46.18
C LYS A 665 -6.52 -13.99 47.09
N GLY A 666 -5.21 -14.20 47.22
CA GLY A 666 -4.61 -15.28 48.01
C GLY A 666 -4.62 -16.67 47.37
N GLN A 667 -5.18 -16.83 46.15
CA GLN A 667 -5.15 -18.06 45.37
C GLN A 667 -3.87 -18.13 44.51
N ASP A 668 -3.21 -19.28 44.46
CA ASP A 668 -2.07 -19.50 43.58
C ASP A 668 -2.54 -19.78 42.15
N LEU A 669 -2.22 -18.89 41.20
CA LEU A 669 -2.73 -18.98 39.82
C LEU A 669 -1.74 -19.63 38.87
N ALA A 670 -0.49 -19.20 38.89
CA ALA A 670 0.51 -19.66 37.92
C ALA A 670 1.94 -19.45 38.43
N VAL A 671 2.90 -20.16 37.84
CA VAL A 671 4.34 -19.88 38.00
C VAL A 671 4.89 -19.31 36.70
N LEU A 672 5.47 -18.11 36.77
CA LEU A 672 6.18 -17.47 35.67
C LEU A 672 7.68 -17.77 35.78
N GLU A 673 8.25 -18.39 34.76
CA GLU A 673 9.70 -18.49 34.59
C GLU A 673 10.19 -17.22 33.88
N VAL A 674 10.96 -16.39 34.56
CA VAL A 674 11.36 -15.08 34.03
C VAL A 674 12.49 -15.24 33.03
N GLU A 675 12.20 -15.06 31.75
CA GLU A 675 13.20 -15.04 30.67
C GLU A 675 13.79 -13.65 30.44
N SER A 676 13.00 -12.61 30.69
CA SER A 676 13.45 -11.23 30.56
C SER A 676 12.84 -10.31 31.60
N LYS A 677 13.62 -9.33 32.06
CA LYS A 677 13.13 -8.20 32.87
C LYS A 677 13.68 -6.89 32.31
N TRP A 678 12.80 -5.94 32.01
CA TRP A 678 13.24 -4.67 31.41
C TRP A 678 12.40 -3.48 31.86
N LEU A 679 12.96 -2.28 31.65
CA LEU A 679 12.25 -1.02 31.80
C LEU A 679 11.60 -0.67 30.45
N PRO A 680 10.26 -0.72 30.31
CA PRO A 680 9.59 -0.48 29.04
C PRO A 680 9.53 1.01 28.69
N ASN A 681 9.56 1.32 27.39
CA ASN A 681 9.21 2.66 26.90
C ASN A 681 7.70 2.81 26.77
N LYS A 682 7.04 3.08 27.90
CA LYS A 682 5.58 3.24 27.99
C LYS A 682 4.99 4.30 27.06
N ALA A 683 5.73 5.38 26.78
CA ALA A 683 5.31 6.41 25.83
C ALA A 683 5.30 5.90 24.37
N LEU A 684 6.30 5.09 24.00
CA LEU A 684 6.32 4.44 22.69
C LEU A 684 5.21 3.40 22.57
N GLU A 685 5.03 2.56 23.59
CA GLU A 685 3.93 1.58 23.64
C GLU A 685 2.58 2.27 23.42
N THR A 686 2.31 3.34 24.16
CA THR A 686 1.03 4.06 24.08
C THR A 686 0.83 4.70 22.71
N LYS A 687 1.85 5.36 22.17
CA LYS A 687 1.81 5.93 20.83
C LYS A 687 1.51 4.89 19.74
N GLN A 688 2.18 3.74 19.78
CA GLN A 688 2.07 2.73 18.72
C GLN A 688 0.86 1.83 18.87
N CYS A 689 0.51 1.43 20.10
CA CYS A 689 -0.58 0.48 20.34
C CYS A 689 -1.95 1.14 20.43
N TYR A 690 -2.01 2.40 20.88
CA TYR A 690 -3.25 3.13 21.17
C TYR A 690 -3.39 4.39 20.29
N GLY A 691 -2.43 4.65 19.40
CA GLY A 691 -2.44 5.81 18.50
C GLY A 691 -2.22 7.17 19.17
N THR A 692 -2.07 7.20 20.50
CA THR A 692 -1.95 8.45 21.27
C THR A 692 -1.14 8.26 22.55
N THR A 693 -0.45 9.31 22.97
CA THR A 693 0.22 9.41 24.29
C THR A 693 -0.59 10.24 25.28
N SER A 694 -1.84 10.61 24.94
CA SER A 694 -2.71 11.38 25.84
C SER A 694 -3.16 10.52 27.03
N LEU A 695 -2.98 11.02 28.25
CA LEU A 695 -3.49 10.39 29.47
C LEU A 695 -5.02 10.44 29.60
N GLU A 696 -5.73 11.14 28.71
CA GLU A 696 -7.19 11.03 28.62
C GLU A 696 -7.64 9.69 28.02
N HIS A 697 -6.77 9.03 27.23
CA HIS A 697 -7.08 7.73 26.68
C HIS A 697 -6.99 6.67 27.80
N PRO A 698 -8.06 5.90 28.11
CA PRO A 698 -8.08 4.99 29.27
C PRO A 698 -6.92 3.99 29.27
N GLY A 699 -6.58 3.45 28.10
CA GLY A 699 -5.44 2.54 27.95
C GLY A 699 -4.08 3.19 28.21
N THR A 700 -3.92 4.47 27.88
CA THR A 700 -2.67 5.22 28.10
C THR A 700 -2.53 5.61 29.55
N LEU A 701 -3.64 5.99 30.19
CA LEU A 701 -3.71 6.19 31.64
C LEU A 701 -3.31 4.92 32.38
N MET A 702 -3.94 3.77 32.06
CA MET A 702 -3.62 2.47 32.67
C MET A 702 -2.14 2.10 32.55
N VAL A 703 -1.54 2.24 31.37
CA VAL A 703 -0.11 1.95 31.18
C VAL A 703 0.77 2.86 32.05
N ALA A 704 0.39 4.14 32.20
CA ALA A 704 1.14 5.11 32.95
C ALA A 704 1.00 4.97 34.47
N THR A 705 -0.20 4.64 34.98
CA THR A 705 -0.54 4.73 36.42
C THR A 705 -0.78 3.40 37.10
N GLU A 706 -1.29 2.38 36.39
CA GLU A 706 -1.60 1.07 36.98
C GLU A 706 -0.43 0.10 36.85
N ARG A 707 0.20 0.03 35.66
CA ARG A 707 1.32 -0.89 35.44
C ARG A 707 2.56 -0.47 36.22
N GLY A 708 3.22 -1.43 36.84
CA GLY A 708 4.49 -1.29 37.55
C GLY A 708 5.65 -0.78 36.69
N LYS A 709 6.80 -0.60 37.34
CA LYS A 709 8.02 -0.02 36.77
C LYS A 709 8.63 -0.90 35.69
N TYR A 710 8.78 -2.19 35.96
CA TYR A 710 9.39 -3.15 35.03
C TYR A 710 8.34 -4.04 34.40
N TYR A 711 8.64 -4.53 33.21
CA TYR A 711 7.96 -5.71 32.66
C TYR A 711 8.85 -6.93 32.83
N ILE A 712 8.20 -8.07 33.10
CA ILE A 712 8.79 -9.39 33.15
C ILE A 712 8.03 -10.31 32.18
N GLY A 713 8.80 -11.10 31.44
CA GLY A 713 8.28 -11.97 30.39
C GLY A 713 8.96 -13.33 30.40
N GLY A 714 8.27 -14.35 29.92
CA GLY A 714 8.73 -15.72 29.86
C GLY A 714 7.60 -16.73 30.02
N LYS A 715 7.97 -18.01 30.07
CA LYS A 715 7.03 -19.14 30.10
C LYS A 715 6.17 -19.17 31.33
N LEU A 716 4.90 -19.55 31.14
CA LEU A 716 3.92 -19.59 32.21
C LEU A 716 3.42 -21.02 32.42
N HIS A 717 3.34 -21.43 33.69
CA HIS A 717 2.76 -22.71 34.10
C HIS A 717 1.49 -22.45 34.91
N GLY A 718 0.32 -22.81 34.36
CA GLY A 718 -0.96 -22.62 35.03
C GLY A 718 -1.16 -23.61 36.18
N LEU A 719 -1.48 -23.09 37.37
CA LEU A 719 -1.78 -23.87 38.57
C LEU A 719 -3.28 -23.93 38.80
N ASP A 720 -3.99 -22.80 38.74
CA ASP A 720 -5.42 -22.72 38.97
C ASP A 720 -6.01 -21.51 38.24
N LEU A 721 -7.32 -21.53 38.00
CA LEU A 721 -8.03 -20.42 37.37
C LEU A 721 -8.58 -19.46 38.45
N PRO A 722 -8.59 -18.13 38.19
CA PRO A 722 -9.15 -17.17 39.12
C PRO A 722 -10.59 -17.49 39.51
N GLN A 723 -10.88 -17.55 40.80
CA GLN A 723 -12.27 -17.63 41.25
C GLN A 723 -13.01 -16.31 40.99
N ARG A 724 -14.09 -16.39 40.22
CA ARG A 724 -14.94 -15.25 39.86
C ARG A 724 -16.39 -15.53 40.20
N VAL A 725 -17.14 -14.45 40.42
CA VAL A 725 -18.59 -14.47 40.65
C VAL A 725 -19.40 -14.80 39.40
N PHE A 726 -18.77 -14.80 38.23
CA PHE A 726 -19.34 -15.22 36.96
C PHE A 726 -18.47 -16.33 36.34
N PRO A 727 -19.07 -17.30 35.64
CA PRO A 727 -18.32 -18.40 35.03
C PRO A 727 -17.58 -17.92 33.78
N CYS A 728 -16.31 -18.30 33.63
CA CYS A 728 -15.53 -18.06 32.43
C CYS A 728 -15.18 -19.39 31.78
N ALA A 729 -15.88 -19.73 30.69
CA ALA A 729 -15.63 -20.97 29.97
C ALA A 729 -14.30 -20.88 29.20
N THR A 730 -13.55 -22.00 29.18
CA THR A 730 -12.28 -22.08 28.44
C THR A 730 -12.54 -22.18 26.93
N PRO A 731 -11.56 -21.84 26.07
CA PRO A 731 -11.67 -22.06 24.63
C PRO A 731 -12.02 -23.51 24.27
N ALA A 732 -11.46 -24.48 24.99
CA ALA A 732 -11.76 -25.90 24.79
C ALA A 732 -13.22 -26.24 25.09
N HIS A 733 -13.78 -25.75 26.20
CA HIS A 733 -15.19 -25.97 26.54
C HIS A 733 -16.13 -25.26 25.55
N VAL A 734 -15.85 -24.00 25.22
CA VAL A 734 -16.68 -23.26 24.26
C VAL A 734 -16.66 -23.92 22.89
N ARG A 735 -15.51 -24.40 22.41
CA ARG A 735 -15.42 -25.18 21.18
C ARG A 735 -16.28 -26.43 21.25
N ALA A 736 -16.21 -27.20 22.34
CA ALA A 736 -16.99 -28.42 22.50
C ALA A 736 -18.51 -28.17 22.45
N ASP A 737 -18.97 -27.03 22.99
CA ASP A 737 -20.39 -26.65 23.02
C ASP A 737 -20.89 -26.01 21.71
N LEU A 738 -19.98 -25.58 20.84
CA LEU A 738 -20.31 -24.96 19.56
C LEU A 738 -20.52 -26.00 18.46
N PRO A 739 -21.51 -25.81 17.57
CA PRO A 739 -21.76 -26.71 16.45
C PRO A 739 -20.52 -26.85 15.56
N SER A 740 -20.23 -28.09 15.15
CA SER A 740 -19.01 -28.44 14.42
C SER A 740 -19.19 -28.43 12.89
N ASP A 741 -20.26 -27.85 12.36
CA ASP A 741 -20.54 -27.82 10.92
C ASP A 741 -21.12 -26.48 10.43
N THR A 742 -21.35 -25.53 11.33
CA THR A 742 -21.94 -24.22 11.02
C THR A 742 -20.98 -23.07 11.29
N ASP A 743 -21.27 -21.89 10.71
CA ASP A 743 -20.51 -20.69 11.04
C ASP A 743 -20.87 -20.23 12.46
N VAL A 744 -19.84 -19.90 13.22
CA VAL A 744 -19.97 -19.27 14.54
C VAL A 744 -19.57 -17.81 14.41
N VAL A 745 -20.53 -16.92 14.66
CA VAL A 745 -20.39 -15.46 14.60
C VAL A 745 -20.22 -14.92 16.02
N ALA A 746 -19.08 -14.32 16.34
CA ALA A 746 -18.83 -13.76 17.66
C ALA A 746 -19.31 -12.31 17.75
N PHE A 747 -20.02 -12.00 18.84
CA PHE A 747 -20.38 -10.64 19.24
C PHE A 747 -19.61 -10.26 20.51
N GLN A 748 -18.73 -9.26 20.39
CA GLN A 748 -18.07 -8.62 21.52
C GLN A 748 -18.92 -7.47 22.06
N CYS A 749 -19.08 -7.39 23.37
CA CYS A 749 -19.57 -6.17 24.02
C CYS A 749 -18.99 -5.98 25.42
N ARG A 750 -18.90 -4.72 25.82
CA ARG A 750 -18.57 -4.29 27.20
C ARG A 750 -19.75 -3.61 27.90
N ASN A 751 -20.87 -3.42 27.21
CA ASN A 751 -22.05 -2.75 27.72
C ASN A 751 -23.20 -3.76 27.92
N PRO A 752 -24.22 -3.45 28.74
CA PRO A 752 -25.46 -4.21 28.72
C PRO A 752 -26.03 -4.32 27.30
N VAL A 753 -26.59 -5.48 26.97
CA VAL A 753 -27.23 -5.69 25.66
C VAL A 753 -28.60 -5.02 25.69
N HIS A 754 -28.80 -4.04 24.80
CA HIS A 754 -30.09 -3.38 24.58
C HIS A 754 -30.70 -3.91 23.29
N ARG A 755 -31.92 -3.50 22.97
CA ARG A 755 -32.65 -4.03 21.80
C ARG A 755 -31.85 -3.84 20.51
N ALA A 756 -31.27 -2.66 20.28
CA ALA A 756 -30.42 -2.43 19.11
C ALA A 756 -29.22 -3.40 19.01
N HIS A 757 -28.58 -3.74 20.13
CA HIS A 757 -27.49 -4.73 20.15
C HIS A 757 -27.99 -6.13 19.80
N TYR A 758 -29.13 -6.53 20.36
CA TYR A 758 -29.78 -7.81 20.06
C TYR A 758 -30.12 -7.93 18.57
N GLU A 759 -30.76 -6.90 18.03
CA GLU A 759 -31.14 -6.76 16.63
C GLU A 759 -29.93 -6.76 15.68
N LEU A 760 -28.80 -6.21 16.13
CA LEU A 760 -27.55 -6.17 15.39
C LEU A 760 -26.92 -7.57 15.26
N PHE A 761 -26.71 -8.29 16.37
CA PHE A 761 -26.04 -9.59 16.29
C PHE A 761 -26.93 -10.72 15.76
N THR A 762 -28.26 -10.58 15.87
CA THR A 762 -29.21 -11.51 15.22
C THR A 762 -29.24 -11.31 13.72
N ARG A 763 -29.26 -10.06 13.23
CA ARG A 763 -29.13 -9.78 11.78
C ARG A 763 -27.78 -10.22 11.22
N ALA A 764 -26.72 -10.20 12.03
CA ALA A 764 -25.41 -10.68 11.60
C ALA A 764 -25.42 -12.18 11.19
N LEU A 765 -26.34 -12.98 11.72
CA LEU A 765 -26.55 -14.38 11.28
C LEU A 765 -27.08 -14.50 9.84
N HIS A 766 -27.62 -13.42 9.31
CA HIS A 766 -28.13 -13.31 7.95
C HIS A 766 -27.25 -12.44 7.05
N ALA A 767 -26.04 -12.09 7.51
CA ALA A 767 -25.09 -11.34 6.71
C ALA A 767 -24.71 -12.12 5.44
N PRO A 768 -24.43 -11.47 4.30
CA PRO A 768 -24.15 -12.15 3.04
C PRO A 768 -23.00 -13.18 3.11
N ASN A 769 -22.02 -12.93 3.99
CA ASN A 769 -20.87 -13.79 4.21
C ASN A 769 -21.01 -14.84 5.31
N VAL A 770 -22.19 -14.95 5.92
CA VAL A 770 -22.50 -15.95 6.95
C VAL A 770 -23.43 -17.00 6.38
N ARG A 771 -23.09 -18.29 6.55
CA ARG A 771 -23.92 -19.40 6.04
C ARG A 771 -25.25 -19.50 6.82
N PRO A 772 -26.35 -19.90 6.14
CA PRO A 772 -27.60 -20.23 6.82
C PRO A 772 -27.39 -21.30 7.90
N GLY A 773 -28.08 -21.16 9.03
CA GLY A 773 -27.91 -22.05 10.19
C GLY A 773 -26.73 -21.69 11.11
N ALA A 774 -26.07 -20.55 10.87
CA ALA A 774 -25.05 -20.01 11.76
C ALA A 774 -25.58 -19.75 13.17
N VAL A 775 -24.67 -19.81 14.15
CA VAL A 775 -24.95 -19.45 15.54
C VAL A 775 -24.15 -18.22 15.95
N CYS A 776 -24.72 -17.41 16.84
CA CYS A 776 -24.05 -16.25 17.40
C CYS A 776 -23.47 -16.61 18.77
N LEU A 777 -22.17 -16.47 18.97
CA LEU A 777 -21.57 -16.47 20.30
C LEU A 777 -21.55 -15.03 20.82
N VAL A 778 -22.51 -14.70 21.69
CA VAL A 778 -22.46 -13.47 22.48
C VAL A 778 -21.42 -13.68 23.56
N HIS A 779 -20.29 -13.00 23.42
CA HIS A 779 -19.10 -13.24 24.23
C HIS A 779 -18.64 -11.96 24.95
N PRO A 780 -19.46 -11.38 25.85
CA PRO A 780 -19.14 -10.13 26.52
C PRO A 780 -17.85 -10.22 27.33
N THR A 781 -17.14 -9.10 27.42
CA THR A 781 -15.98 -8.94 28.29
C THR A 781 -16.41 -8.61 29.71
N CYS A 782 -16.10 -9.46 30.69
CA CYS A 782 -16.50 -9.27 32.09
C CYS A 782 -15.36 -8.83 33.01
N GLY A 783 -14.12 -8.76 32.51
CA GLY A 783 -12.99 -8.16 33.24
C GLY A 783 -13.03 -6.63 33.28
N PRO A 784 -11.95 -5.98 33.77
CA PRO A 784 -11.84 -4.53 33.87
C PRO A 784 -12.07 -3.81 32.53
N THR A 785 -12.77 -2.68 32.57
CA THR A 785 -13.09 -1.82 31.41
C THR A 785 -12.70 -0.37 31.71
N GLN A 786 -13.17 0.61 30.93
CA GLN A 786 -13.05 2.03 31.29
C GLN A 786 -13.93 2.38 32.52
N ASP A 787 -13.55 3.42 33.26
CA ASP A 787 -14.09 3.74 34.60
C ASP A 787 -15.59 4.06 34.63
N ASP A 788 -16.13 4.64 33.55
CA ASP A 788 -17.54 5.04 33.46
C ASP A 788 -18.48 3.90 33.02
N ASP A 789 -17.93 2.74 32.67
CA ASP A 789 -18.72 1.57 32.30
C ASP A 789 -19.39 0.92 33.52
N ILE A 790 -20.51 0.25 33.27
CA ILE A 790 -21.23 -0.51 34.30
C ILE A 790 -20.34 -1.69 34.78
N PRO A 791 -20.26 -1.96 36.10
CA PRO A 791 -19.41 -3.03 36.62
C PRO A 791 -19.69 -4.39 35.98
N GLY A 792 -18.64 -5.19 35.76
CA GLY A 792 -18.72 -6.48 35.07
C GLY A 792 -19.75 -7.44 35.65
N ILE A 793 -19.88 -7.48 36.99
CA ILE A 793 -20.88 -8.32 37.68
C ILE A 793 -22.32 -7.90 37.36
N VAL A 794 -22.59 -6.59 37.32
CA VAL A 794 -23.91 -6.07 36.98
C VAL A 794 -24.22 -6.38 35.52
N ARG A 795 -23.24 -6.20 34.62
CA ARG A 795 -23.39 -6.56 33.21
C ARG A 795 -23.66 -8.05 33.02
N TYR A 796 -22.93 -8.91 33.73
CA TYR A 796 -23.19 -10.36 33.75
C TYR A 796 -24.64 -10.68 34.12
N HIS A 797 -25.19 -10.06 35.18
CA HIS A 797 -26.59 -10.25 35.54
C HIS A 797 -27.55 -9.79 34.43
N THR A 798 -27.27 -8.67 33.75
CA THR A 798 -28.07 -8.24 32.60
C THR A 798 -28.05 -9.25 31.45
N TYR A 799 -26.92 -9.93 31.22
CA TYR A 799 -26.81 -10.94 30.18
C TYR A 799 -27.58 -12.22 30.54
N GLU A 800 -27.54 -12.64 31.81
CA GLU A 800 -28.25 -13.83 32.28
C GLU A 800 -29.77 -13.68 32.24
N VAL A 801 -30.31 -12.52 32.64
CA VAL A 801 -31.75 -12.27 32.51
C VAL A 801 -32.17 -12.20 31.05
N LEU A 802 -31.35 -11.57 30.20
CA LEU A 802 -31.64 -11.47 28.77
C LEU A 802 -31.58 -12.83 28.10
N LYS A 803 -30.58 -13.66 28.40
CA LYS A 803 -30.43 -15.03 27.88
C LYS A 803 -31.67 -15.88 28.15
N ARG A 804 -32.27 -15.76 29.33
CA ARG A 804 -33.52 -16.45 29.69
C ARG A 804 -34.74 -15.87 28.99
N GLU A 805 -34.80 -14.54 28.86
CA GLU A 805 -35.92 -13.87 28.18
C GLU A 805 -35.97 -14.17 26.69
N ILE A 806 -34.83 -14.18 25.99
CA ILE A 806 -34.79 -14.41 24.54
C ILE A 806 -34.96 -15.88 24.17
N ASP A 807 -34.55 -16.81 25.05
CA ASP A 807 -34.57 -18.27 24.89
C ASP A 807 -34.32 -18.75 23.44
N ASN A 808 -33.23 -18.26 22.84
CA ASN A 808 -32.96 -18.47 21.42
C ASN A 808 -31.83 -19.51 21.25
N PRO A 809 -32.10 -20.68 20.64
CA PRO A 809 -31.11 -21.73 20.48
C PRO A 809 -30.03 -21.39 19.45
N ASN A 810 -30.14 -20.31 18.69
CA ASN A 810 -29.07 -19.85 17.79
C ASN A 810 -28.13 -18.85 18.47
N ILE A 811 -28.41 -18.47 19.72
CA ILE A 811 -27.58 -17.55 20.50
C ILE A 811 -26.92 -18.34 21.64
N ARG A 812 -25.60 -18.41 21.60
CA ARG A 812 -24.75 -18.99 22.65
C ARG A 812 -24.13 -17.88 23.48
N TRP A 813 -23.96 -18.14 24.76
CA TRP A 813 -23.43 -17.18 25.72
C TRP A 813 -22.21 -17.76 26.42
N ALA A 814 -21.11 -17.01 26.39
CA ALA A 814 -19.91 -17.26 27.19
C ALA A 814 -19.39 -15.92 27.71
N TYR A 815 -18.59 -15.92 28.77
CA TYR A 815 -18.11 -14.68 29.39
C TYR A 815 -16.59 -14.64 29.36
N LEU A 816 -16.04 -13.57 28.80
CA LEU A 816 -14.61 -13.45 28.54
C LEU A 816 -13.91 -12.75 29.71
N PRO A 817 -12.91 -13.37 30.35
CA PRO A 817 -12.07 -12.76 31.38
C PRO A 817 -10.97 -11.92 30.73
N TYR A 818 -11.36 -10.92 29.93
CA TYR A 818 -10.43 -10.01 29.27
C TYR A 818 -10.47 -8.63 29.94
N SER A 819 -9.32 -7.96 30.04
CA SER A 819 -9.27 -6.56 30.47
C SER A 819 -9.20 -5.65 29.25
N MET A 820 -10.17 -4.77 29.06
CA MET A 820 -10.19 -3.87 27.90
C MET A 820 -9.09 -2.80 28.01
N HIS A 821 -8.47 -2.49 26.87
CA HIS A 821 -7.44 -1.47 26.68
C HIS A 821 -8.00 -0.19 26.04
N MET A 822 -9.20 -0.28 25.45
CA MET A 822 -9.81 0.77 24.64
C MET A 822 -8.98 1.15 23.41
N ALA A 823 -8.20 0.21 22.86
CA ALA A 823 -7.19 0.49 21.82
C ALA A 823 -7.74 0.38 20.38
N GLY A 824 -9.05 0.57 20.20
CA GLY A 824 -9.70 0.69 18.90
C GLY A 824 -9.29 -0.38 17.89
N PRO A 825 -8.68 -0.01 16.75
CA PRO A 825 -8.30 -0.95 15.69
C PRO A 825 -7.40 -2.12 16.12
N ARG A 826 -6.39 -1.87 16.97
CA ARG A 826 -5.47 -2.94 17.41
C ARG A 826 -6.14 -3.90 18.39
N GLU A 827 -7.00 -3.38 19.26
CA GLU A 827 -7.80 -4.23 20.15
C GLU A 827 -8.87 -5.04 19.41
N ALA A 828 -9.39 -4.53 18.29
CA ALA A 828 -10.27 -5.31 17.43
C ALA A 828 -9.55 -6.57 16.88
N ILE A 829 -8.29 -6.44 16.47
CA ILE A 829 -7.46 -7.59 16.07
C ILE A 829 -7.23 -8.55 17.25
N GLN A 830 -6.93 -8.02 18.44
CA GLN A 830 -6.78 -8.84 19.66
C GLN A 830 -8.06 -9.64 19.94
N HIS A 831 -9.23 -8.99 19.86
CA HIS A 831 -10.52 -9.65 20.04
C HIS A 831 -10.84 -10.69 18.98
N MET A 832 -10.46 -10.46 17.72
CA MET A 832 -10.59 -11.46 16.66
C MET A 832 -9.73 -12.68 16.95
N ILE A 833 -8.46 -12.49 17.34
CA ILE A 833 -7.54 -13.59 17.68
C ILE A 833 -8.09 -14.42 18.85
N ILE A 834 -8.55 -13.76 19.91
CA ILE A 834 -9.19 -14.46 21.04
C ILE A 834 -10.39 -15.28 20.52
N ARG A 835 -11.29 -14.69 19.73
CA ARG A 835 -12.50 -15.40 19.28
C ARG A 835 -12.20 -16.50 18.28
N LYS A 836 -11.16 -16.34 17.47
CA LYS A 836 -10.59 -17.42 16.66
C LYS A 836 -10.13 -18.57 17.56
N ASN A 837 -9.43 -18.29 18.66
CA ASN A 837 -9.01 -19.31 19.63
C ASN A 837 -10.19 -20.02 20.32
N TYR A 838 -11.32 -19.35 20.48
CA TYR A 838 -12.58 -19.93 20.97
C TYR A 838 -13.44 -20.64 19.88
N GLY A 839 -12.96 -20.73 18.65
CA GLY A 839 -13.62 -21.49 17.57
C GLY A 839 -14.56 -20.67 16.68
N CYS A 840 -14.62 -19.35 16.86
CA CYS A 840 -15.48 -18.49 16.07
C CYS A 840 -14.91 -18.24 14.66
N THR A 841 -15.69 -18.56 13.65
CA THR A 841 -15.34 -18.33 12.22
C THR A 841 -15.45 -16.87 11.80
N HIS A 842 -16.33 -16.12 12.45
CA HIS A 842 -16.70 -14.75 12.11
C HIS A 842 -16.68 -13.87 13.36
N PHE A 843 -16.38 -12.58 13.20
CA PHE A 843 -16.38 -11.60 14.28
C PHE A 843 -17.13 -10.34 13.86
N ILE A 844 -18.13 -9.94 14.64
CA ILE A 844 -18.88 -8.71 14.38
C ILE A 844 -18.02 -7.51 14.77
N VAL A 845 -17.80 -6.61 13.81
CA VAL A 845 -17.12 -5.34 14.05
C VAL A 845 -18.09 -4.21 13.73
N GLY A 846 -18.52 -3.51 14.79
CA GLY A 846 -19.43 -2.39 14.70
C GLY A 846 -18.72 -1.04 14.65
N ARG A 847 -19.54 0.02 14.66
CA ARG A 847 -19.10 1.40 14.80
C ARG A 847 -18.33 1.58 16.12
N ASP A 848 -17.18 2.25 16.06
CA ASP A 848 -16.36 2.61 17.24
C ASP A 848 -16.00 1.38 18.11
N MET A 849 -15.70 0.24 17.46
CA MET A 849 -15.31 -0.99 18.16
C MET A 849 -14.06 -0.75 19.00
N ALA A 850 -14.16 -1.11 20.29
CA ALA A 850 -13.10 -0.94 21.28
C ALA A 850 -12.57 0.51 21.39
N GLY A 851 -13.34 1.51 20.96
CA GLY A 851 -12.97 2.92 21.07
C GLY A 851 -13.43 3.60 22.36
N SER A 852 -12.88 4.79 22.58
CA SER A 852 -13.17 5.68 23.68
C SER A 852 -13.20 7.14 23.21
N LYS A 853 -13.69 8.04 24.07
CA LYS A 853 -13.83 9.48 23.80
C LYS A 853 -12.97 10.30 24.75
N SER A 854 -12.43 11.41 24.27
CA SER A 854 -11.82 12.42 25.14
C SER A 854 -12.90 13.01 26.06
N SER A 855 -12.58 13.09 27.33
CA SER A 855 -13.43 13.70 28.35
C SER A 855 -13.41 15.24 28.26
N LEU A 856 -12.33 15.81 27.72
CA LEU A 856 -12.13 17.24 27.58
C LEU A 856 -12.77 17.79 26.31
N THR A 857 -12.61 17.12 25.17
CA THR A 857 -13.11 17.61 23.87
C THR A 857 -14.44 16.96 23.46
N GLY A 858 -14.76 15.79 24.00
CA GLY A 858 -15.90 14.98 23.58
C GLY A 858 -15.71 14.26 22.24
N GLU A 859 -14.53 14.38 21.61
CA GLU A 859 -14.19 13.74 20.34
C GLU A 859 -13.77 12.28 20.53
N ASP A 860 -14.05 11.44 19.53
CA ASP A 860 -13.61 10.04 19.51
C ASP A 860 -12.09 9.96 19.29
N PHE A 861 -11.38 9.07 20.00
CA PHE A 861 -9.94 8.85 19.78
C PHE A 861 -9.62 8.12 18.47
N TYR A 862 -10.61 7.42 17.91
CA TYR A 862 -10.50 6.67 16.66
C TYR A 862 -11.67 7.03 15.75
N GLY A 863 -11.45 6.97 14.43
CA GLY A 863 -12.52 7.13 13.47
C GLY A 863 -13.60 6.06 13.63
N MET A 864 -14.85 6.44 13.39
CA MET A 864 -16.02 5.60 13.67
C MET A 864 -16.03 4.22 12.99
N TYR A 865 -15.25 4.02 11.91
CA TYR A 865 -15.11 2.76 11.19
C TYR A 865 -13.66 2.24 11.13
N ASP A 866 -12.70 2.90 11.78
CA ASP A 866 -11.27 2.56 11.65
C ASP A 866 -11.03 1.10 12.05
N ALA A 867 -11.60 0.66 13.17
CA ALA A 867 -11.49 -0.72 13.63
C ALA A 867 -12.12 -1.73 12.66
N GLN A 868 -13.20 -1.35 11.97
CA GLN A 868 -13.86 -2.21 10.98
C GLN A 868 -13.01 -2.35 9.72
N GLU A 869 -12.52 -1.25 9.17
CA GLU A 869 -11.65 -1.25 7.99
C GLU A 869 -10.35 -2.00 8.27
N PHE A 870 -9.79 -1.80 9.46
CA PHE A 870 -8.60 -2.50 9.92
C PHE A 870 -8.83 -4.00 10.09
N ALA A 871 -9.93 -4.41 10.71
CA ALA A 871 -10.32 -5.82 10.82
C ALA A 871 -10.53 -6.48 9.45
N ILE A 872 -11.21 -5.82 8.51
CA ILE A 872 -11.42 -6.33 7.15
C ILE A 872 -10.10 -6.52 6.42
N LYS A 873 -9.18 -5.55 6.54
CA LYS A 873 -7.84 -5.62 5.94
C LYS A 873 -7.04 -6.84 6.42
N HIS A 874 -7.15 -7.17 7.72
CA HIS A 874 -6.37 -8.25 8.35
C HIS A 874 -7.11 -9.60 8.43
N ALA A 875 -8.42 -9.63 8.15
CA ALA A 875 -9.25 -10.84 8.15
C ALA A 875 -8.68 -12.01 7.31
N PRO A 876 -8.16 -11.79 6.09
CA PRO A 876 -7.58 -12.88 5.30
C PRO A 876 -6.39 -13.54 5.99
N GLU A 877 -5.53 -12.76 6.63
CA GLU A 877 -4.36 -13.25 7.34
C GLU A 877 -4.73 -13.97 8.65
N LEU A 878 -5.74 -13.46 9.35
CA LEU A 878 -6.29 -14.14 10.53
C LEU A 878 -7.05 -15.42 10.16
N GLY A 879 -7.45 -15.61 8.90
CA GLY A 879 -8.36 -16.67 8.48
C GLY A 879 -9.76 -16.56 9.10
N MET A 880 -10.07 -15.45 9.77
CA MET A 880 -11.32 -15.18 10.47
C MET A 880 -12.01 -13.99 9.81
N GLN A 881 -13.28 -14.12 9.47
CA GLN A 881 -13.99 -13.08 8.72
C GLN A 881 -14.57 -12.01 9.63
N ALA A 882 -14.45 -10.75 9.23
CA ALA A 882 -15.19 -9.66 9.84
C ALA A 882 -16.63 -9.61 9.29
N VAL A 883 -17.61 -9.41 10.16
CA VAL A 883 -19.00 -9.11 9.81
C VAL A 883 -19.25 -7.65 10.17
N PRO A 884 -19.26 -6.74 9.18
CA PRO A 884 -19.59 -5.34 9.40
C PRO A 884 -20.98 -5.23 10.02
N SER A 885 -21.12 -4.55 11.15
CA SER A 885 -22.44 -4.32 11.70
C SER A 885 -23.18 -3.26 10.88
N LEU A 886 -24.47 -3.52 10.66
CA LEU A 886 -25.38 -2.54 10.08
C LEU A 886 -25.71 -1.49 11.15
N ASP A 887 -25.84 -0.23 10.75
CA ASP A 887 -26.35 0.84 11.62
C ASP A 887 -27.87 0.67 11.75
N VAL A 888 -28.32 0.05 12.85
CA VAL A 888 -29.73 -0.30 13.07
C VAL A 888 -30.40 0.77 13.93
N VAL A 889 -31.57 1.24 13.50
CA VAL A 889 -32.39 2.24 14.18
C VAL A 889 -33.81 1.72 14.38
N TYR A 890 -34.52 2.25 15.38
CA TYR A 890 -35.93 1.96 15.60
C TYR A 890 -36.82 3.04 14.98
N THR A 891 -37.85 2.63 14.26
CA THR A 891 -38.92 3.48 13.73
C THR A 891 -40.27 3.05 14.29
N GLU A 892 -41.21 3.97 14.41
CA GLU A 892 -42.56 3.60 14.88
C GLU A 892 -43.28 2.71 13.88
N GLU A 893 -43.03 2.91 12.60
CA GLU A 893 -43.80 2.35 11.50
C GLU A 893 -43.33 0.95 11.10
N ALA A 894 -42.02 0.68 11.19
CA ALA A 894 -41.41 -0.56 10.71
C ALA A 894 -40.55 -1.28 11.77
N GLY A 895 -40.48 -0.76 12.99
CA GLY A 895 -39.63 -1.31 14.04
C GLY A 895 -38.15 -1.14 13.72
N TYR A 896 -37.36 -2.20 13.90
CA TYR A 896 -35.92 -2.15 13.68
C TYR A 896 -35.53 -2.32 12.21
N VAL A 897 -34.94 -1.28 11.63
CA VAL A 897 -34.47 -1.23 10.23
C VAL A 897 -33.07 -0.63 10.17
N THR A 898 -32.41 -0.69 9.01
CA THR A 898 -31.13 0.05 8.85
C THR A 898 -31.40 1.55 8.74
N ALA A 899 -30.46 2.38 9.21
CA ALA A 899 -30.56 3.82 9.12
C ALA A 899 -30.70 4.31 7.66
N ALA A 900 -30.08 3.58 6.71
CA ALA A 900 -30.20 3.85 5.29
C ALA A 900 -31.63 3.57 4.77
N ASP A 901 -32.23 2.45 5.16
CA ASP A 901 -33.59 2.09 4.76
C ASP A 901 -34.63 3.04 5.36
N ALA A 902 -34.49 3.39 6.65
CA ALA A 902 -35.35 4.38 7.31
C ALA A 902 -35.32 5.71 6.55
N LYS A 903 -34.13 6.17 6.15
CA LYS A 903 -33.97 7.41 5.37
C LYS A 903 -34.58 7.28 3.97
N GLN A 904 -34.38 6.16 3.29
CA GLN A 904 -34.90 5.93 1.93
C GLN A 904 -36.44 5.87 1.91
N GLN A 905 -37.05 5.31 2.94
CA GLN A 905 -38.50 5.13 3.06
C GLN A 905 -39.18 6.29 3.82
N GLY A 906 -38.42 7.29 4.29
CA GLY A 906 -38.96 8.43 5.03
C GLY A 906 -39.56 8.07 6.38
N LEU A 907 -39.04 7.03 7.04
CA LEU A 907 -39.56 6.53 8.33
C LEU A 907 -39.08 7.39 9.51
N HIS A 908 -39.91 7.52 10.54
CA HIS A 908 -39.63 8.34 11.71
C HIS A 908 -38.73 7.59 12.70
N VAL A 909 -37.43 7.93 12.69
CA VAL A 909 -36.44 7.35 13.61
C VAL A 909 -36.63 7.89 15.03
N LYS A 910 -36.91 7.00 15.98
CA LYS A 910 -36.88 7.33 17.41
C LYS A 910 -35.47 7.25 17.96
N LYS A 911 -35.12 8.19 18.83
CA LYS A 911 -33.84 8.21 19.54
C LYS A 911 -34.08 8.45 21.02
N LEU A 912 -33.36 7.70 21.86
CA LEU A 912 -33.23 7.97 23.28
C LEU A 912 -31.75 8.17 23.59
N SER A 913 -31.37 9.37 24.01
CA SER A 913 -29.98 9.66 24.34
C SER A 913 -29.56 8.92 25.61
N GLY A 914 -28.28 8.54 25.71
CA GLY A 914 -27.75 7.90 26.92
C GLY A 914 -27.96 8.72 28.19
N THR A 915 -27.90 10.06 28.08
CA THR A 915 -28.19 10.98 29.19
C THR A 915 -29.65 10.90 29.63
N LYS A 916 -30.62 10.92 28.69
CA LYS A 916 -32.03 10.78 29.03
C LYS A 916 -32.36 9.38 29.55
N PHE A 917 -31.75 8.34 28.98
CA PHE A 917 -31.85 6.97 29.51
C PHE A 917 -31.37 6.88 30.96
N ARG A 918 -30.19 7.43 31.30
CA ARG A 918 -29.69 7.47 32.69
C ARG A 918 -30.57 8.30 33.63
N GLN A 919 -31.20 9.36 33.13
CA GLN A 919 -32.18 10.14 33.90
C GLN A 919 -33.41 9.30 34.21
N MET A 920 -33.98 8.64 33.20
CA MET A 920 -35.17 7.78 33.35
C MET A 920 -34.90 6.58 34.25
N LEU A 921 -33.71 5.98 34.13
CA LEU A 921 -33.28 4.87 34.97
C LEU A 921 -33.23 5.27 36.45
N ARG A 922 -32.66 6.44 36.76
CA ARG A 922 -32.58 6.98 38.14
C ARG A 922 -33.91 7.48 38.68
N GLY A 923 -34.73 8.09 37.83
CA GLY A 923 -36.04 8.63 38.19
C GLY A 923 -37.14 7.58 38.30
N GLY A 924 -36.86 6.31 37.97
CA GLY A 924 -37.87 5.25 37.91
C GLY A 924 -38.88 5.42 36.77
N GLU A 925 -38.66 6.36 35.85
CA GLU A 925 -39.51 6.60 34.67
C GLU A 925 -39.49 5.37 33.75
N ASP A 926 -40.64 5.04 33.16
CA ASP A 926 -40.76 3.90 32.25
C ASP A 926 -39.82 4.03 31.04
N ILE A 927 -38.94 3.04 30.84
CA ILE A 927 -38.00 3.02 29.70
C ILE A 927 -38.66 2.24 28.57
N PRO A 928 -38.82 2.83 27.38
CA PRO A 928 -39.54 2.18 26.30
C PRO A 928 -38.93 0.83 25.91
N GLU A 929 -39.77 -0.19 25.75
CA GLU A 929 -39.34 -1.56 25.41
C GLU A 929 -38.68 -1.69 24.04
N TRP A 930 -38.94 -0.73 23.15
CA TRP A 930 -38.23 -0.66 21.89
C TRP A 930 -36.75 -0.29 22.09
N PHE A 931 -36.37 0.38 23.18
CA PHE A 931 -34.98 0.75 23.46
C PHE A 931 -34.23 -0.33 24.23
N ALA A 932 -34.79 -0.81 25.36
CA ALA A 932 -34.17 -1.81 26.22
C ALA A 932 -35.21 -2.80 26.75
N PHE A 933 -34.77 -4.04 27.00
CA PHE A 933 -35.59 -5.08 27.59
C PHE A 933 -35.95 -4.73 29.04
N LYS A 934 -37.20 -4.97 29.45
CA LYS A 934 -37.66 -4.69 30.82
C LYS A 934 -36.85 -5.44 31.88
N SER A 935 -36.49 -6.71 31.61
CA SER A 935 -35.66 -7.51 32.51
C SER A 935 -34.28 -6.87 32.74
N VAL A 936 -33.64 -6.41 31.67
CA VAL A 936 -32.35 -5.71 31.69
C VAL A 936 -32.46 -4.41 32.47
N VAL A 937 -33.51 -3.62 32.22
CA VAL A 937 -33.77 -2.37 32.96
C VAL A 937 -33.98 -2.64 34.45
N GLY A 938 -34.67 -3.73 34.82
CA GLY A 938 -34.87 -4.14 36.21
C GLY A 938 -33.54 -4.30 36.95
N VAL A 939 -32.62 -5.11 36.40
CA VAL A 939 -31.27 -5.32 36.97
C VAL A 939 -30.50 -4.00 37.08
N LEU A 940 -30.58 -3.14 36.05
CA LEU A 940 -29.90 -1.85 36.06
C LEU A 940 -30.46 -0.88 37.12
N ARG A 941 -31.78 -0.92 37.38
CA ARG A 941 -32.42 -0.11 38.43
C ARG A 941 -32.05 -0.58 39.83
N GLU A 942 -32.08 -1.89 40.07
CA GLU A 942 -31.65 -2.47 41.35
C GLU A 942 -30.22 -2.01 41.70
N HIS A 943 -29.30 -2.04 40.73
CA HIS A 943 -27.95 -1.54 40.93
C HIS A 943 -27.89 -0.01 41.17
N ALA A 944 -28.66 0.79 40.43
CA ALA A 944 -28.67 2.24 40.56
C ALA A 944 -29.23 2.70 41.92
N GLN A 945 -30.20 1.96 42.49
CA GLN A 945 -30.78 2.22 43.80
C GLN A 945 -29.79 1.92 44.93
N HIS A 946 -29.02 0.83 44.81
CA HIS A 946 -27.99 0.45 45.79
C HIS A 946 -26.78 1.39 45.86
N LYS A 947 -26.52 2.23 44.85
CA LYS A 947 -25.49 3.29 44.90
C LYS A 947 -25.98 4.60 45.53
N SER A 948 -27.30 4.76 45.71
CA SER A 948 -27.92 5.97 46.27
C SER A 948 -28.33 5.82 47.75
N SER A 949 -28.22 4.59 48.29
CA SER A 949 -28.33 4.23 49.71
C SER A 949 -26.94 4.02 50.29
#